data_AF-A0A432QYD7-F1
#
_entry.id   AF-A0A432QYD7-F1
#
_cell.length_a   1.000
_cell.length_b   1.000
_cell.length_c   1.000
_cell.angle_alpha   90.00
_cell.angle_beta   90.00
_cell.angle_gamma   90.00
#
_symmetry.space_group_name_H-M   'P 1'
#
loop_
_entity.id
_entity.type
_entity.pdbx_description
1 polymer ?
#
loop_
_entity_poly.entity_id
_entity_poly.type
_entity_poly.pdbx_seq_one_letter_code
_entity_poly.pdbx_strand_id
1 'polypeptide(L)'
;MLQNRTENMQTITIKSPLSGIIFPIEQVPDPVFSQKMVGDGISIDPTTNTLCAPFAGTVSQLHSALHAVTITHASGLEVMMHIGLDTVALKGEGFTAHIQEGDKVTAGDALIDFQPDFIATHAKSLLTQIILTNGEIISAVEKAEGMSRSAKTDLLQVTVKTENTKESAEEGETITSEAVIIPNTTGLHARPAAVLAGIAKKFTSSIKLLKGEESANAKSVVGIMKLNVAFEDKVQLQAVGTDAQEAIAEILPQLISGLGDEGTKPVTSPAAIVQSVDQAPPEKPKSGDPNLLLGVTASPGIAVGYACHVKEEQFSFNETAADSHKENVRLDQAIEQAKNHLEALQANLHKQADPAQAAIFAAHREILDDPDLLEIARSLTAKGKSTEYAWQRAFTTYAEQLAGLQNEILAARANDLRDVGKRVLRLLTGQEIEEQKFPENAILLAEELTPSFTATIDTSRVKGFCTITGGATSHVAILARSLNIPAIAGIEASAMDIANGAPLILDGSRATLRVNPSEELLQDTIDHQKKLQEQNERDLATSQEPAVTTDNKRIEVVGNIGGVKDAEETVKLGGEGVGLLRSEFLFLERMAAPSEEEQFEVYRDILQALGDRPLIVRTLDVGGDKPLPYLPMPKEENPFLGQRGIRIGLERPDIFRIQARAILRAGAYGKIRIMFPMIATIDEIREVKIMLEEERSRLDVDAIETGIMVEVPSTAVMAEQFATNNRSRFPKASVYLQ
;
A
#
# COMPACT_ATOMS: atom_id res chain seq x y z
N MET A 1 -53.15 -5.88 20.88
CA MET A 1 -52.74 -7.11 21.58
C MET A 1 -51.23 -7.12 21.62
N LEU A 2 -50.65 -6.97 22.81
CA LEU A 2 -49.22 -7.17 23.03
C LEU A 2 -48.91 -8.66 22.81
N GLN A 3 -48.10 -8.99 21.81
CA GLN A 3 -47.36 -10.25 21.80
C GLN A 3 -45.94 -9.93 22.26
N ASN A 4 -45.66 -10.25 23.52
CA ASN A 4 -44.30 -10.40 24.02
C ASN A 4 -43.59 -11.41 23.10
N ARG A 5 -42.60 -10.95 22.33
CA ARG A 5 -41.58 -11.85 21.77
C ARG A 5 -40.76 -12.35 22.97
N THR A 6 -41.13 -13.51 23.51
CA THR A 6 -40.22 -14.29 24.33
C THR A 6 -39.06 -14.71 23.42
N GLU A 7 -37.90 -14.09 23.57
CA GLU A 7 -36.66 -14.60 23.01
C GLU A 7 -36.48 -16.02 23.55
N ASN A 8 -36.51 -17.03 22.69
CA ASN A 8 -36.13 -18.37 23.12
C ASN A 8 -34.63 -18.31 23.40
N MET A 9 -34.25 -18.68 24.62
CA MET A 9 -32.86 -18.81 25.05
C MET A 9 -32.63 -20.28 25.34
N GLN A 10 -31.58 -20.86 24.76
CA GLN A 10 -31.18 -22.24 25.02
C GLN A 10 -29.88 -22.22 25.80
N THR A 11 -29.86 -22.85 26.96
CA THR A 11 -28.63 -23.05 27.73
C THR A 11 -27.99 -24.38 27.35
N ILE A 12 -26.71 -24.33 26.99
CA ILE A 12 -25.91 -25.48 26.57
C ILE A 12 -24.80 -25.68 27.61
N THR A 13 -24.69 -26.91 28.09
CA THR A 13 -23.64 -27.31 29.02
C THR A 13 -22.48 -27.92 28.24
N ILE A 14 -21.31 -27.30 28.33
CA ILE A 14 -20.06 -27.81 27.78
C ILE A 14 -19.37 -28.59 28.90
N LYS A 15 -19.26 -29.92 28.76
CA LYS A 15 -18.51 -30.75 29.69
C LYS A 15 -17.01 -30.52 29.52
N SER A 16 -16.25 -30.71 30.58
CA SER A 16 -14.80 -30.61 30.51
C SER A 16 -14.23 -31.67 29.57
N PRO A 17 -13.45 -31.30 28.54
CA PRO A 17 -12.86 -32.26 27.62
C PRO A 17 -11.63 -32.97 28.23
N LEU A 18 -11.06 -32.41 29.30
CA LEU A 18 -9.90 -32.92 30.04
C LEU A 18 -10.13 -32.88 31.54
N SER A 19 -9.36 -33.65 32.31
CA SER A 19 -9.24 -33.45 33.77
C SER A 19 -8.04 -32.57 34.04
N GLY A 20 -8.12 -31.62 34.96
CA GLY A 20 -7.03 -30.67 35.17
C GLY A 20 -7.41 -29.44 35.99
N ILE A 21 -6.44 -28.56 36.24
CA ILE A 21 -6.68 -27.26 36.90
C ILE A 21 -7.28 -26.31 35.86
N ILE A 22 -8.38 -25.64 36.22
CA ILE A 22 -9.04 -24.65 35.39
C ILE A 22 -8.36 -23.29 35.57
N PHE A 23 -8.01 -22.64 34.46
CA PHE A 23 -7.45 -21.30 34.40
C PHE A 23 -8.39 -20.35 33.65
N PRO A 24 -8.60 -19.11 34.16
CA PRO A 24 -9.23 -18.06 33.38
C PRO A 24 -8.46 -17.83 32.08
N ILE A 25 -9.17 -17.57 30.98
CA ILE A 25 -8.54 -17.41 29.67
C ILE A 25 -7.56 -16.23 29.65
N GLU A 26 -7.84 -15.20 30.44
CA GLU A 26 -7.02 -14.00 30.62
C GLU A 26 -5.65 -14.28 31.27
N GLN A 27 -5.48 -15.46 31.89
CA GLN A 27 -4.21 -15.88 32.52
C GLN A 27 -3.35 -16.78 31.62
N VAL A 28 -3.82 -17.11 30.42
CA VAL A 28 -3.05 -17.89 29.45
C VAL A 28 -1.84 -17.06 28.98
N PRO A 29 -0.61 -17.60 29.00
CA PRO A 29 0.61 -16.87 28.63
C PRO A 29 0.78 -16.70 27.12
N ASP A 30 -0.28 -16.27 26.45
CA ASP A 30 -0.37 -16.00 25.02
C ASP A 30 -1.39 -14.87 24.76
N PRO A 31 -0.99 -13.75 24.10
CA PRO A 31 -1.88 -12.63 23.82
C PRO A 31 -3.11 -12.96 22.98
N VAL A 32 -3.01 -13.92 22.05
CA VAL A 32 -4.13 -14.30 21.16
C VAL A 32 -5.29 -14.85 21.97
N PHE A 33 -4.98 -15.69 22.96
CA PHE A 33 -5.97 -16.28 23.85
C PHE A 33 -6.32 -15.37 25.03
N SER A 34 -5.34 -14.76 25.70
CA SER A 34 -5.61 -13.92 26.88
C SER A 34 -6.38 -12.64 26.58
N GLN A 35 -6.28 -12.11 25.36
CA GLN A 35 -7.08 -10.97 24.89
C GLN A 35 -8.37 -11.39 24.16
N LYS A 36 -8.68 -12.69 24.12
CA LYS A 36 -9.89 -13.25 23.50
C LYS A 36 -10.02 -12.96 21.99
N MET A 37 -8.90 -12.85 21.28
CA MET A 37 -8.89 -12.53 19.84
C MET A 37 -9.58 -13.61 19.00
N VAL A 38 -9.53 -14.86 19.45
CA VAL A 38 -10.15 -16.03 18.79
C VAL A 38 -11.49 -16.47 19.41
N GLY A 39 -11.98 -15.74 20.42
CA GLY A 39 -13.22 -16.04 21.14
C GLY A 39 -13.06 -16.05 22.67
N ASP A 40 -14.19 -15.97 23.39
CA ASP A 40 -14.18 -16.15 24.86
C ASP A 40 -14.10 -17.64 25.21
N GLY A 41 -13.56 -17.96 26.39
CA GLY A 41 -13.36 -19.35 26.75
C GLY A 41 -12.73 -19.56 28.11
N ILE A 42 -12.13 -20.73 28.27
CA ILE A 42 -11.44 -21.13 29.49
C ILE A 42 -10.30 -22.08 29.15
N SER A 43 -9.26 -22.13 29.98
CA SER A 43 -8.12 -23.02 29.76
C SER A 43 -8.06 -24.09 30.85
N ILE A 44 -7.50 -25.25 30.52
CA ILE A 44 -7.25 -26.35 31.45
C ILE A 44 -5.77 -26.72 31.40
N ASP A 45 -5.12 -26.84 32.55
CA ASP A 45 -3.82 -27.50 32.69
C ASP A 45 -4.04 -29.00 32.92
N PRO A 46 -3.81 -29.85 31.91
CA PRO A 46 -4.33 -31.21 31.89
C PRO A 46 -3.55 -32.20 32.75
N THR A 47 -4.28 -33.09 33.40
CA THR A 47 -3.79 -34.28 34.14
C THR A 47 -4.16 -35.60 33.43
N THR A 48 -4.93 -35.52 32.35
CA THR A 48 -5.27 -36.63 31.45
C THR A 48 -4.72 -36.34 30.06
N ASN A 49 -4.48 -37.39 29.27
CA ASN A 49 -3.80 -37.31 27.98
C ASN A 49 -4.71 -37.61 26.76
N THR A 50 -6.03 -37.70 26.98
CA THR A 50 -7.03 -37.89 25.92
C THR A 50 -8.03 -36.73 25.97
N LEU A 51 -8.08 -35.95 24.90
CA LEU A 51 -9.09 -34.90 24.71
C LEU A 51 -10.42 -35.57 24.33
N CYS A 52 -11.47 -35.32 25.11
CA CYS A 52 -12.80 -35.87 24.88
C CYS A 52 -13.78 -34.83 24.33
N ALA A 53 -14.81 -35.27 23.61
CA ALA A 53 -15.90 -34.41 23.17
C ALA A 53 -16.65 -33.79 24.37
N PRO A 54 -16.84 -32.46 24.39
CA PRO A 54 -17.49 -31.78 25.50
C PRO A 54 -19.03 -31.85 25.45
N PHE A 55 -19.62 -32.16 24.29
CA PHE A 55 -21.07 -32.30 24.08
C PHE A 55 -21.33 -33.10 22.80
N ALA A 56 -22.61 -33.38 22.50
CA ALA A 56 -23.00 -34.02 21.25
C ALA A 56 -23.01 -33.02 20.09
N GLY A 57 -22.28 -33.32 19.02
CA GLY A 57 -22.10 -32.40 17.89
C GLY A 57 -21.44 -33.07 16.69
N THR A 58 -21.12 -32.26 15.70
CA THR A 58 -20.37 -32.69 14.51
C THR A 58 -18.97 -32.10 14.57
N VAL A 59 -17.94 -32.89 14.26
CA VAL A 59 -16.57 -32.40 14.06
C VAL A 59 -16.57 -31.53 12.81
N SER A 60 -16.51 -30.21 13.00
CA SER A 60 -16.54 -29.24 11.90
C SER A 60 -15.15 -28.96 11.34
N GLN A 61 -14.11 -29.11 12.16
CA GLN A 61 -12.74 -28.90 11.74
C GLN A 61 -11.78 -29.76 12.56
N LEU A 62 -10.79 -30.36 11.91
CA LEU A 62 -9.66 -31.03 12.54
C LEU A 62 -8.37 -30.46 11.95
N HIS A 63 -7.59 -29.76 12.77
CA HIS A 63 -6.36 -29.13 12.29
C HIS A 63 -5.37 -30.19 11.76
N SER A 64 -4.68 -29.91 10.65
CA SER A 64 -3.76 -30.86 9.99
C SER A 64 -2.63 -31.39 10.89
N ALA A 65 -2.14 -30.55 11.79
CA ALA A 65 -1.17 -30.90 12.83
C ALA A 65 -1.78 -31.58 14.09
N LEU A 66 -3.07 -31.95 14.06
CA LEU A 66 -3.79 -32.74 15.06
C LEU A 66 -3.76 -32.21 16.51
N HIS A 67 -3.44 -30.94 16.72
CA HIS A 67 -3.42 -30.31 18.05
C HIS A 67 -4.71 -29.54 18.37
N ALA A 68 -5.60 -29.33 17.38
CA ALA A 68 -6.84 -28.60 17.57
C ALA A 68 -8.01 -29.24 16.82
N VAL A 69 -9.19 -29.18 17.42
CA VAL A 69 -10.44 -29.71 16.87
C VAL A 69 -11.61 -28.80 17.26
N THR A 70 -12.51 -28.56 16.31
CA THR A 70 -13.73 -27.77 16.50
C THR A 70 -14.95 -28.68 16.41
N ILE A 71 -15.86 -28.57 17.39
CA ILE A 71 -17.13 -29.28 17.39
C ILE A 71 -18.27 -28.27 17.35
N THR A 72 -19.18 -28.45 16.39
CA THR A 72 -20.39 -27.64 16.24
C THR A 72 -21.58 -28.37 16.87
N HIS A 73 -22.23 -27.73 17.83
CA HIS A 73 -23.47 -28.18 18.47
C HIS A 73 -24.68 -27.95 17.54
N ALA A 74 -25.77 -28.70 17.75
CA ALA A 74 -26.99 -28.58 16.95
C ALA A 74 -27.66 -27.18 16.99
N SER A 75 -27.32 -26.36 17.98
CA SER A 75 -27.77 -24.95 18.08
C SER A 75 -26.93 -23.97 17.25
N GLY A 76 -25.89 -24.45 16.57
CA GLY A 76 -24.89 -23.62 15.89
C GLY A 76 -23.74 -23.15 16.79
N LEU A 77 -23.67 -23.53 18.07
CA LEU A 77 -22.54 -23.18 18.94
C LEU A 77 -21.28 -23.91 18.51
N GLU A 78 -20.19 -23.17 18.27
CA GLU A 78 -18.90 -23.73 17.88
C GLU A 78 -17.91 -23.66 19.03
N VAL A 79 -17.30 -24.81 19.35
CA VAL A 79 -16.31 -24.91 20.42
C VAL A 79 -15.03 -25.50 19.87
N MET A 80 -14.00 -24.66 19.82
CA MET A 80 -12.65 -25.05 19.45
C MET A 80 -11.87 -25.48 20.69
N MET A 81 -11.24 -26.64 20.63
CA MET A 81 -10.32 -27.14 21.64
C MET A 81 -8.91 -27.15 21.06
N HIS A 82 -7.99 -26.42 21.68
CA HIS A 82 -6.61 -26.27 21.24
C HIS A 82 -5.64 -26.80 22.31
N ILE A 83 -4.94 -27.90 22.03
CA ILE A 83 -4.05 -28.59 22.97
C ILE A 83 -2.67 -27.92 22.98
N GLY A 84 -2.29 -27.35 24.12
CA GLY A 84 -1.01 -26.68 24.34
C GLY A 84 -0.89 -25.33 23.63
N LEU A 85 0.17 -24.58 23.93
CA LEU A 85 0.52 -23.32 23.25
C LEU A 85 1.72 -23.52 22.32
N ASP A 86 1.68 -22.93 21.13
CA ASP A 86 2.70 -23.08 20.07
C ASP A 86 2.86 -24.52 19.53
N THR A 87 1.80 -25.32 19.55
CA THR A 87 1.84 -26.73 19.13
C THR A 87 1.72 -26.96 17.62
N VAL A 88 1.43 -25.92 16.83
CA VAL A 88 1.42 -25.96 15.35
C VAL A 88 2.77 -26.43 14.80
N ALA A 89 3.87 -25.99 15.41
CA ALA A 89 5.23 -26.31 14.98
C ALA A 89 5.60 -27.80 15.13
N LEU A 90 4.83 -28.57 15.91
CA LEU A 90 5.05 -30.00 16.13
C LEU A 90 4.59 -30.87 14.95
N LYS A 91 3.86 -30.30 13.97
CA LYS A 91 3.46 -30.98 12.72
C LYS A 91 2.82 -32.36 12.92
N GLY A 92 2.04 -32.53 13.99
CA GLY A 92 1.36 -33.78 14.34
C GLY A 92 2.17 -34.74 15.22
N GLU A 93 3.45 -34.47 15.49
CA GLU A 93 4.24 -35.27 16.43
C GLU A 93 3.71 -35.11 17.86
N GLY A 94 3.48 -36.25 18.53
CA GLY A 94 2.92 -36.28 19.88
C GLY A 94 1.39 -36.27 19.95
N PHE A 95 0.68 -36.33 18.82
CA PHE A 95 -0.79 -36.38 18.74
C PHE A 95 -1.29 -37.60 17.96
N THR A 96 -2.47 -38.12 18.29
CA THR A 96 -3.15 -39.20 17.57
C THR A 96 -4.66 -38.95 17.59
N ALA A 97 -5.23 -38.64 16.43
CA ALA A 97 -6.67 -38.41 16.30
C ALA A 97 -7.46 -39.72 16.15
N HIS A 98 -8.62 -39.79 16.78
CA HIS A 98 -9.58 -40.90 16.72
C HIS A 98 -10.82 -40.57 15.88
N ILE A 99 -10.86 -39.38 15.29
CA ILE A 99 -11.97 -38.81 14.55
C ILE A 99 -11.49 -38.15 13.26
N GLN A 100 -12.41 -37.86 12.35
CA GLN A 100 -12.22 -37.09 11.13
C GLN A 100 -13.32 -36.02 10.98
N GLU A 101 -13.10 -35.05 10.09
CA GLU A 101 -14.11 -34.02 9.80
C GLU A 101 -15.41 -34.64 9.29
N GLY A 102 -16.54 -34.13 9.79
CA GLY A 102 -17.88 -34.65 9.51
C GLY A 102 -18.36 -35.77 10.45
N ASP A 103 -17.50 -36.34 11.29
CA ASP A 103 -17.91 -37.35 12.27
C ASP A 103 -18.87 -36.76 13.31
N LYS A 104 -19.86 -37.57 13.72
CA LYS A 104 -20.76 -37.25 14.83
C LYS A 104 -20.21 -37.82 16.13
N VAL A 105 -20.09 -36.97 17.14
CA VAL A 105 -19.57 -37.33 18.46
C VAL A 105 -20.59 -37.03 19.55
N THR A 106 -20.47 -37.72 20.66
CA THR A 106 -21.25 -37.53 21.89
C THR A 106 -20.33 -37.19 23.05
N ALA A 107 -20.87 -36.54 24.09
CA ALA A 107 -20.07 -36.10 25.23
C ALA A 107 -19.27 -37.26 25.85
N GLY A 108 -17.95 -37.14 25.91
CA GLY A 108 -17.03 -38.15 26.42
C GLY A 108 -16.35 -39.03 25.37
N ASP A 109 -16.75 -38.97 24.10
CA ASP A 109 -16.04 -39.69 23.03
C ASP A 109 -14.61 -39.19 22.89
N ALA A 110 -13.66 -40.10 22.68
CA ALA A 110 -12.25 -39.76 22.51
C ALA A 110 -12.02 -39.06 21.16
N LEU A 111 -11.38 -37.90 21.18
CA LEU A 111 -11.07 -37.12 19.97
C LEU A 111 -9.60 -37.24 19.61
N ILE A 112 -8.71 -36.89 20.53
CA ILE A 112 -7.26 -36.80 20.29
C ILE A 112 -6.52 -37.29 21.53
N ASP A 113 -5.69 -38.31 21.36
CA ASP A 113 -4.65 -38.64 22.34
C ASP A 113 -3.42 -37.76 22.10
N PHE A 114 -2.80 -37.30 23.18
CA PHE A 114 -1.57 -36.53 23.11
C PHE A 114 -0.53 -37.04 24.11
N GLN A 115 0.75 -36.72 23.88
CA GLN A 115 1.87 -37.10 24.75
C GLN A 115 2.30 -35.90 25.62
N PRO A 116 1.87 -35.82 26.90
CA PRO A 116 2.08 -34.61 27.71
C PRO A 116 3.55 -34.28 27.93
N ASP A 117 4.39 -35.28 28.22
CA ASP A 117 5.83 -35.07 28.45
C ASP A 117 6.55 -34.56 27.20
N PHE A 118 6.13 -35.03 26.02
CA PHE A 118 6.69 -34.57 24.74
C PHE A 118 6.28 -33.12 24.48
N ILE A 119 5.00 -32.78 24.63
CA ILE A 119 4.51 -31.44 24.38
C ILE A 119 5.09 -30.45 25.42
N ALA A 120 5.18 -30.82 26.70
CA ALA A 120 5.78 -29.98 27.74
C ALA A 120 7.26 -29.63 27.48
N THR A 121 7.97 -30.46 26.70
CA THR A 121 9.39 -30.25 26.37
C THR A 121 9.61 -29.56 25.02
N HIS A 122 8.59 -29.49 24.16
CA HIS A 122 8.71 -28.98 22.79
C HIS A 122 7.73 -27.85 22.46
N ALA A 123 6.82 -27.51 23.37
CA ALA A 123 5.84 -26.44 23.25
C ALA A 123 5.91 -25.49 24.46
N LYS A 124 5.35 -24.29 24.33
CA LYS A 124 5.44 -23.24 25.36
C LYS A 124 4.66 -23.59 26.63
N SER A 125 3.56 -24.34 26.49
CA SER A 125 2.72 -24.76 27.60
C SER A 125 1.84 -25.95 27.21
N LEU A 126 1.42 -26.76 28.19
CA LEU A 126 0.40 -27.79 28.06
C LEU A 126 -1.03 -27.27 28.27
N LEU A 127 -1.18 -25.99 28.65
CA LEU A 127 -2.49 -25.37 28.80
C LEU A 127 -3.30 -25.60 27.53
N THR A 128 -4.46 -26.22 27.69
CA THR A 128 -5.40 -26.54 26.61
C THR A 128 -6.57 -25.57 26.67
N GLN A 129 -6.83 -24.86 25.58
CA GLN A 129 -7.87 -23.83 25.51
C GLN A 129 -9.17 -24.43 24.99
N ILE A 130 -10.28 -24.07 25.64
CA ILE A 130 -11.65 -24.38 25.21
C ILE A 130 -12.31 -23.05 24.88
N ILE A 131 -12.44 -22.76 23.59
CA ILE A 131 -12.81 -21.44 23.05
C ILE A 131 -14.16 -21.52 22.35
N LEU A 132 -15.00 -20.51 22.58
CA LEU A 132 -16.26 -20.27 21.91
C LEU A 132 -15.99 -19.35 20.72
N THR A 133 -15.96 -19.89 19.50
CA THR A 133 -15.46 -19.18 18.31
C THR A 133 -16.47 -18.23 17.69
N ASN A 134 -17.78 -18.43 17.96
CA ASN A 134 -18.86 -17.61 17.43
C ASN A 134 -19.61 -16.84 18.53
N GLY A 135 -18.96 -15.85 19.13
CA GLY A 135 -19.50 -15.05 20.24
C GLY A 135 -20.80 -14.29 19.95
N GLU A 136 -21.19 -14.13 18.69
CA GLU A 136 -22.37 -13.38 18.26
C GLU A 136 -23.71 -14.02 18.70
N ILE A 137 -23.76 -15.35 18.75
CA ILE A 137 -24.96 -16.10 19.17
C ILE A 137 -25.06 -16.24 20.70
N ILE A 138 -24.02 -15.83 21.43
CA ILE A 138 -23.87 -16.08 22.87
C ILE A 138 -24.37 -14.86 23.65
N SER A 139 -25.35 -15.07 24.53
CA SER A 139 -25.87 -14.01 25.41
C SER A 139 -25.18 -13.97 26.76
N ALA A 140 -24.78 -15.13 27.29
CA ALA A 140 -24.12 -15.25 28.59
C ALA A 140 -23.26 -16.52 28.66
N VAL A 141 -22.16 -16.44 29.41
CA VAL A 141 -21.26 -17.57 29.69
C VAL A 141 -20.96 -17.61 31.18
N GLU A 142 -21.29 -18.72 31.82
CA GLU A 142 -20.84 -19.03 33.18
C GLU A 142 -19.67 -20.02 33.10
N LYS A 143 -18.61 -19.73 33.86
CA LYS A 143 -17.34 -20.48 33.83
C LYS A 143 -17.13 -21.20 35.15
N ALA A 144 -16.73 -22.47 35.09
CA ALA A 144 -16.32 -23.21 36.27
C ALA A 144 -14.93 -22.75 36.76
N GLU A 145 -14.63 -23.02 38.03
CA GLU A 145 -13.32 -22.75 38.65
C GLU A 145 -12.82 -24.00 39.39
N GLY A 146 -11.52 -24.06 39.67
CA GLY A 146 -10.91 -25.15 40.44
C GLY A 146 -10.51 -26.35 39.59
N MET A 147 -10.86 -27.57 40.03
CA MET A 147 -10.46 -28.82 39.37
C MET A 147 -11.57 -29.37 38.48
N SER A 148 -11.23 -29.64 37.23
CA SER A 148 -12.11 -30.32 36.27
C SER A 148 -11.85 -31.83 36.22
N ARG A 149 -12.90 -32.60 35.90
CA ARG A 149 -12.85 -34.02 35.54
C ARG A 149 -13.44 -34.21 34.16
N SER A 150 -12.69 -34.84 33.26
CA SER A 150 -13.12 -35.10 31.87
C SER A 150 -14.50 -35.78 31.83
N ALA A 151 -15.35 -35.29 30.93
CA ALA A 151 -16.76 -35.69 30.71
C ALA A 151 -17.71 -35.55 31.92
N LYS A 152 -17.23 -35.11 33.10
CA LYS A 152 -18.03 -35.03 34.34
C LYS A 152 -18.32 -33.61 34.77
N THR A 153 -17.31 -32.75 34.78
CA THR A 153 -17.44 -31.35 35.20
C THR A 153 -18.17 -30.54 34.13
N ASP A 154 -19.16 -29.75 34.52
CA ASP A 154 -19.76 -28.71 33.69
C ASP A 154 -18.77 -27.55 33.62
N LEU A 155 -18.04 -27.44 32.51
CA LEU A 155 -16.94 -26.50 32.36
C LEU A 155 -17.44 -25.10 32.02
N LEU A 156 -18.41 -25.02 31.11
CA LEU A 156 -19.08 -23.78 30.72
C LEU A 156 -20.60 -24.03 30.65
N GLN A 157 -21.39 -23.08 31.14
CA GLN A 157 -22.80 -22.96 30.77
C GLN A 157 -22.96 -21.77 29.83
N VAL A 158 -23.31 -22.05 28.58
CA VAL A 158 -23.43 -21.05 27.53
C VAL A 158 -24.90 -20.86 27.22
N THR A 159 -25.41 -19.65 27.41
CA THR A 159 -26.75 -19.28 26.97
C THR A 159 -26.65 -18.72 25.57
N VAL A 160 -27.23 -19.43 24.60
CA VAL A 160 -27.32 -18.97 23.21
C VAL A 160 -28.70 -18.41 22.93
N LYS A 161 -28.74 -17.34 22.14
CA LYS A 161 -29.99 -16.79 21.62
C LYS A 161 -30.49 -17.79 20.57
N THR A 162 -31.58 -18.49 20.88
CA THR A 162 -32.30 -19.25 19.85
C THR A 162 -33.14 -18.23 19.10
N GLU A 163 -32.52 -17.60 18.11
CA GLU A 163 -33.32 -17.17 16.99
C GLU A 163 -33.98 -18.43 16.43
N ASN A 164 -35.28 -18.34 16.14
CA ASN A 164 -35.81 -19.14 15.05
C ASN A 164 -35.01 -18.69 13.83
N THR A 165 -33.84 -19.30 13.64
CA THR A 165 -33.29 -19.56 12.33
C THR A 165 -34.33 -20.44 11.65
N LYS A 166 -35.41 -19.81 11.18
CA LYS A 166 -35.52 -19.80 9.74
C LYS A 166 -34.20 -19.22 9.28
N GLU A 167 -33.26 -20.11 9.02
CA GLU A 167 -32.42 -19.98 7.85
C GLU A 167 -33.26 -19.24 6.82
N SER A 168 -33.05 -17.93 6.68
CA SER A 168 -32.57 -17.52 5.38
C SER A 168 -31.13 -18.09 5.36
N ALA A 169 -30.85 -19.31 4.91
CA ALA A 169 -31.19 -19.79 3.58
C ALA A 169 -31.52 -18.58 2.73
N GLU A 170 -30.52 -17.72 2.52
CA GLU A 170 -30.49 -16.99 1.26
C GLU A 170 -30.69 -18.09 0.20
N GLU A 171 -31.94 -18.27 -0.23
CA GLU A 171 -32.31 -19.21 -1.27
C GLU A 171 -31.54 -18.73 -2.50
N GLY A 172 -30.41 -19.36 -2.73
CA GLY A 172 -29.42 -18.90 -3.67
C GLY A 172 -28.26 -19.88 -3.71
N GLU A 173 -27.77 -20.14 -4.91
CA GLU A 173 -26.64 -21.00 -5.14
C GLU A 173 -25.37 -20.32 -4.61
N THR A 174 -24.58 -21.01 -3.76
CA THR A 174 -23.25 -20.52 -3.37
C THR A 174 -22.31 -20.72 -4.53
N ILE A 175 -21.71 -19.64 -5.03
CA ILE A 175 -20.78 -19.68 -6.14
C ILE A 175 -19.44 -19.18 -5.63
N THR A 176 -18.39 -19.96 -5.89
CA THR A 176 -17.00 -19.58 -5.59
C THR A 176 -16.24 -19.51 -6.90
N SER A 177 -15.48 -18.43 -7.09
CA SER A 177 -14.66 -18.25 -8.28
C SER A 177 -13.44 -19.17 -8.28
N GLU A 178 -12.79 -19.28 -9.43
CA GLU A 178 -11.41 -19.73 -9.48
C GLU A 178 -10.49 -18.80 -8.69
N ALA A 179 -9.35 -19.33 -8.25
CA ALA A 179 -8.34 -18.53 -7.55
C ALA A 179 -7.63 -17.59 -8.52
N VAL A 180 -7.55 -16.31 -8.14
CA VAL A 180 -6.90 -15.25 -8.90
C VAL A 180 -5.68 -14.77 -8.14
N ILE A 181 -4.60 -14.53 -8.86
CA ILE A 181 -3.40 -13.89 -8.33
C ILE A 181 -3.62 -12.38 -8.38
N ILE A 182 -3.46 -11.69 -7.25
CA ILE A 182 -3.58 -10.23 -7.21
C ILE A 182 -2.43 -9.58 -7.97
N PRO A 183 -2.72 -8.78 -9.01
CA PRO A 183 -1.71 -8.17 -9.87
C PRO A 183 -1.23 -6.80 -9.34
N ASN A 184 -1.86 -6.27 -8.29
CA ASN A 184 -1.52 -5.00 -7.64
C ASN A 184 -0.16 -5.09 -6.96
N THR A 185 0.84 -4.39 -7.48
CA THR A 185 2.23 -4.39 -7.00
C THR A 185 2.38 -3.91 -5.55
N THR A 186 1.41 -3.13 -5.09
CA THR A 186 1.28 -2.59 -3.74
C THR A 186 0.23 -3.33 -2.90
N GLY A 187 -0.42 -4.35 -3.46
CA GLY A 187 -1.56 -5.06 -2.85
C GLY A 187 -2.90 -4.33 -2.98
N LEU A 188 -3.96 -4.88 -2.39
CA LEU A 188 -5.30 -4.28 -2.40
C LEU A 188 -5.42 -3.14 -1.37
N HIS A 189 -4.75 -2.01 -1.64
CA HIS A 189 -4.85 -0.79 -0.83
C HIS A 189 -6.14 0.00 -1.10
N ALA A 190 -6.29 1.16 -0.46
CA ALA A 190 -7.54 1.95 -0.44
C ALA A 190 -8.19 2.21 -1.81
N ARG A 191 -7.41 2.40 -2.88
CA ARG A 191 -7.93 2.68 -4.23
C ARG A 191 -8.48 1.42 -4.94
N PRO A 192 -7.70 0.35 -5.17
CA PRO A 192 -8.26 -0.89 -5.72
C PRO A 192 -9.34 -1.49 -4.80
N ALA A 193 -9.17 -1.43 -3.48
CA ALA A 193 -10.22 -1.86 -2.53
C ALA A 193 -11.52 -1.05 -2.69
N ALA A 194 -11.43 0.27 -2.88
CA ALA A 194 -12.59 1.13 -3.18
C ALA A 194 -13.28 0.76 -4.50
N VAL A 195 -12.51 0.48 -5.55
CA VAL A 195 -13.08 0.04 -6.84
C VAL A 195 -13.77 -1.32 -6.70
N LEU A 196 -13.15 -2.28 -6.00
CA LEU A 196 -13.74 -3.59 -5.73
C LEU A 196 -15.05 -3.46 -4.95
N ALA A 197 -15.03 -2.71 -3.85
CA ALA A 197 -16.20 -2.45 -3.04
C ALA A 197 -17.32 -1.76 -3.81
N GLY A 198 -16.99 -0.75 -4.63
CA GLY A 198 -17.95 -0.04 -5.47
C GLY A 198 -18.66 -0.93 -6.48
N ILE A 199 -17.94 -1.89 -7.10
CA ILE A 199 -18.55 -2.89 -7.99
C ILE A 199 -19.40 -3.87 -7.19
N ALA A 200 -18.87 -4.39 -6.08
CA ALA A 200 -19.56 -5.37 -5.23
C ALA A 200 -20.89 -4.85 -4.65
N LYS A 201 -20.96 -3.56 -4.29
CA LYS A 201 -22.18 -2.90 -3.76
C LYS A 201 -23.35 -2.85 -4.75
N LYS A 202 -23.13 -3.06 -6.06
CA LYS A 202 -24.21 -3.11 -7.06
C LYS A 202 -25.11 -4.34 -6.92
N PHE A 203 -24.60 -5.39 -6.26
CA PHE A 203 -25.26 -6.68 -6.14
C PHE A 203 -25.91 -6.86 -4.77
N THR A 204 -27.00 -7.61 -4.73
CA THR A 204 -27.72 -7.94 -3.50
C THR A 204 -27.07 -9.09 -2.73
N SER A 205 -26.41 -10.02 -3.43
CA SER A 205 -25.68 -11.16 -2.83
C SER A 205 -24.66 -10.74 -1.78
N SER A 206 -24.45 -11.60 -0.80
CA SER A 206 -23.29 -11.55 0.10
C SER A 206 -22.04 -11.93 -0.69
N ILE A 207 -21.00 -11.08 -0.68
CA ILE A 207 -19.79 -11.32 -1.46
C ILE A 207 -18.58 -11.21 -0.53
N LYS A 208 -17.76 -12.27 -0.49
CA LYS A 208 -16.54 -12.36 0.31
C LYS A 208 -15.31 -12.51 -0.59
N LEU A 209 -14.22 -11.88 -0.18
CA LEU A 209 -12.87 -12.09 -0.70
C LEU A 209 -12.14 -13.02 0.25
N LEU A 210 -11.59 -14.12 -0.26
CA LEU A 210 -10.92 -15.18 0.50
C LEU A 210 -9.43 -15.14 0.21
N LYS A 211 -8.57 -15.22 1.23
CA LYS A 211 -7.11 -15.39 1.13
C LYS A 211 -6.68 -16.50 2.08
N GLY A 212 -6.48 -17.71 1.56
CA GLY A 212 -6.22 -18.88 2.40
C GLY A 212 -7.41 -19.18 3.32
N GLU A 213 -7.19 -19.17 4.64
CA GLU A 213 -8.24 -19.38 5.66
C GLU A 213 -8.91 -18.06 6.09
N GLU A 214 -8.36 -16.91 5.71
CA GLU A 214 -8.91 -15.61 6.04
C GLU A 214 -9.93 -15.14 4.99
N SER A 215 -10.91 -14.35 5.42
CA SER A 215 -11.93 -13.79 4.52
C SER A 215 -12.31 -12.36 4.92
N ALA A 216 -12.71 -11.57 3.94
CA ALA A 216 -13.22 -10.22 4.14
C ALA A 216 -14.50 -9.98 3.32
N ASN A 217 -15.37 -9.10 3.81
CA ASN A 217 -16.51 -8.60 3.05
C ASN A 217 -16.02 -7.81 1.83
N ALA A 218 -16.33 -8.27 0.62
CA ALA A 218 -15.88 -7.61 -0.62
C ALA A 218 -16.59 -6.27 -0.87
N LYS A 219 -17.66 -5.96 -0.14
CA LYS A 219 -18.33 -4.64 -0.15
C LYS A 219 -17.66 -3.65 0.81
N SER A 220 -16.70 -4.11 1.62
CA SER A 220 -15.99 -3.36 2.65
C SER A 220 -14.56 -3.05 2.20
N VAL A 221 -14.29 -1.78 1.90
CA VAL A 221 -12.95 -1.26 1.60
C VAL A 221 -11.99 -1.55 2.75
N VAL A 222 -12.44 -1.29 3.98
CA VAL A 222 -11.63 -1.48 5.20
C VAL A 222 -11.41 -2.97 5.46
N GLY A 223 -12.43 -3.79 5.25
CA GLY A 223 -12.35 -5.25 5.34
C GLY A 223 -11.35 -5.84 4.33
N ILE A 224 -11.40 -5.40 3.07
CA ILE A 224 -10.45 -5.81 2.02
C ILE A 224 -9.02 -5.41 2.40
N MET A 225 -8.80 -4.18 2.87
CA MET A 225 -7.47 -3.72 3.28
C MET A 225 -6.94 -4.50 4.49
N LYS A 226 -7.81 -4.87 5.44
CA LYS A 226 -7.45 -5.68 6.62
C LYS A 226 -6.98 -7.09 6.26
N LEU A 227 -7.53 -7.67 5.19
CA LEU A 227 -7.11 -8.97 4.66
C LEU A 227 -5.63 -8.96 4.19
N ASN A 228 -5.00 -7.79 4.15
CA ASN A 228 -3.56 -7.60 3.88
C ASN A 228 -3.13 -8.36 2.61
N VAL A 229 -3.94 -8.23 1.55
CA VAL A 229 -3.69 -8.91 0.29
C VAL A 229 -2.56 -8.18 -0.44
N ALA A 230 -1.43 -8.85 -0.57
CA ALA A 230 -0.21 -8.37 -1.20
C ALA A 230 -0.16 -8.72 -2.70
N PHE A 231 0.84 -8.18 -3.39
CA PHE A 231 1.16 -8.59 -4.74
C PHE A 231 1.42 -10.10 -4.80
N GLU A 232 0.90 -10.76 -5.84
CA GLU A 232 0.99 -12.21 -6.07
C GLU A 232 0.20 -13.10 -5.09
N ASP A 233 -0.52 -12.54 -4.13
CA ASP A 233 -1.39 -13.33 -3.27
C ASP A 233 -2.51 -13.97 -4.08
N LYS A 234 -2.82 -15.23 -3.73
CA LYS A 234 -3.95 -15.95 -4.31
C LYS A 234 -5.20 -15.67 -3.50
N VAL A 235 -6.24 -15.19 -4.19
CA VAL A 235 -7.54 -14.91 -3.60
C VAL A 235 -8.69 -15.54 -4.39
N GLN A 236 -9.83 -15.74 -3.73
CA GLN A 236 -11.07 -16.21 -4.36
C GLN A 236 -12.23 -15.29 -3.98
N LEU A 237 -13.21 -15.17 -4.88
CA LEU A 237 -14.49 -14.53 -4.59
C LEU A 237 -15.51 -15.61 -4.27
N GLN A 238 -16.26 -15.43 -3.20
CA GLN A 238 -17.41 -16.26 -2.86
C GLN A 238 -18.65 -15.38 -2.79
N ALA A 239 -19.68 -15.72 -3.55
CA ALA A 239 -20.96 -15.03 -3.55
C ALA A 239 -22.10 -15.97 -3.15
N VAL A 240 -23.02 -15.49 -2.32
CA VAL A 240 -24.22 -16.21 -1.88
C VAL A 240 -25.43 -15.29 -2.09
N GLY A 241 -26.42 -15.76 -2.85
CA GLY A 241 -27.64 -15.00 -3.13
C GLY A 241 -28.14 -15.19 -4.56
N THR A 242 -29.25 -14.50 -4.88
CA THR A 242 -29.96 -14.69 -6.16
C THR A 242 -29.23 -14.13 -7.38
N ASP A 243 -28.30 -13.19 -7.20
CA ASP A 243 -27.45 -12.59 -8.25
C ASP A 243 -25.97 -13.00 -8.12
N ALA A 244 -25.66 -14.07 -7.38
CA ALA A 244 -24.29 -14.51 -7.06
C ALA A 244 -23.44 -14.79 -8.31
N GLN A 245 -24.05 -15.36 -9.35
CA GLN A 245 -23.35 -15.71 -10.59
C GLN A 245 -22.98 -14.48 -11.40
N GLU A 246 -23.88 -13.50 -11.45
CA GLU A 246 -23.66 -12.22 -12.12
C GLU A 246 -22.60 -11.40 -11.38
N ALA A 247 -22.65 -11.40 -10.05
CA ALA A 247 -21.66 -10.75 -9.21
C ALA A 247 -20.24 -11.26 -9.48
N ILE A 248 -20.02 -12.57 -9.50
CA ILE A 248 -18.71 -13.15 -9.81
C ILE A 248 -18.30 -12.84 -11.25
N ALA A 249 -19.22 -12.93 -12.22
CA ALA A 249 -18.92 -12.67 -13.61
C ALA A 249 -18.49 -11.21 -13.89
N GLU A 250 -19.01 -10.23 -13.13
CA GLU A 250 -18.60 -8.81 -13.27
C GLU A 250 -17.34 -8.48 -12.48
N ILE A 251 -17.20 -9.00 -11.25
CA ILE A 251 -16.11 -8.62 -10.34
C ILE A 251 -14.82 -9.35 -10.69
N LEU A 252 -14.89 -10.64 -11.04
CA LEU A 252 -13.70 -11.46 -11.26
C LEU A 252 -12.78 -10.90 -12.36
N PRO A 253 -13.27 -10.46 -13.55
CA PRO A 253 -12.42 -9.85 -14.56
C PRO A 253 -11.74 -8.55 -14.08
N GLN A 254 -12.43 -7.76 -13.25
CA GLN A 254 -11.92 -6.50 -12.71
C GLN A 254 -10.82 -6.73 -11.67
N LEU A 255 -10.98 -7.77 -10.84
CA LEU A 255 -9.97 -8.23 -9.90
C LEU A 255 -8.73 -8.74 -10.63
N ILE A 256 -8.93 -9.51 -11.71
CA ILE A 256 -7.87 -10.01 -12.59
C ILE A 256 -7.15 -8.86 -13.31
N SER A 257 -7.86 -7.79 -13.68
CA SER A 257 -7.27 -6.60 -14.29
C SER A 257 -6.72 -5.58 -13.28
N GLY A 258 -6.70 -5.91 -11.98
CA GLY A 258 -6.11 -5.07 -10.94
C GLY A 258 -6.91 -3.84 -10.53
N LEU A 259 -8.21 -3.81 -10.83
CA LEU A 259 -9.17 -2.82 -10.32
C LEU A 259 -8.82 -1.36 -10.69
N GLY A 260 -8.21 -1.16 -11.87
CA GLY A 260 -7.85 0.17 -12.37
C GLY A 260 -6.67 0.82 -11.65
N ASP A 261 -5.92 0.04 -10.86
CA ASP A 261 -4.71 0.50 -10.21
C ASP A 261 -3.52 0.55 -11.18
N GLU A 262 -2.70 1.58 -11.08
CA GLU A 262 -1.62 1.82 -12.05
C GLU A 262 -0.54 0.73 -11.93
N GLY A 263 -0.10 0.17 -13.05
CA GLY A 263 0.93 -0.89 -13.08
C GLY A 263 0.41 -2.33 -12.95
N THR A 264 -0.90 -2.58 -12.99
CA THR A 264 -1.49 -3.93 -12.89
C THR A 264 -1.71 -4.64 -14.22
N LYS A 265 -1.43 -5.95 -14.32
CA LYS A 265 -1.99 -6.84 -15.36
C LYS A 265 -2.21 -8.28 -14.87
N PRO A 266 -3.16 -9.01 -15.49
CA PRO A 266 -3.48 -10.42 -15.18
C PRO A 266 -2.26 -11.34 -15.17
N VAL A 267 -2.06 -12.09 -14.09
CA VAL A 267 -1.02 -13.13 -14.00
C VAL A 267 -1.69 -14.51 -14.01
N THR A 268 -1.39 -15.35 -15.00
CA THR A 268 -1.81 -16.77 -15.00
C THR A 268 -0.74 -17.64 -14.34
N SER A 269 -1.17 -18.51 -13.43
CA SER A 269 -0.30 -19.33 -12.57
C SER A 269 0.69 -20.24 -13.32
N PRO A 270 1.97 -20.25 -12.89
CA PRO A 270 2.68 -21.49 -12.60
C PRO A 270 3.21 -21.55 -11.15
N ALA A 271 3.80 -22.69 -10.81
CA ALA A 271 4.08 -23.20 -9.45
C ALA A 271 4.87 -22.26 -8.51
N ALA A 272 4.54 -22.40 -7.22
CA ALA A 272 4.97 -21.57 -6.10
C ALA A 272 6.49 -21.51 -5.89
N ILE A 273 6.98 -20.30 -5.61
CA ILE A 273 8.28 -20.05 -4.97
C ILE A 273 8.01 -19.22 -3.72
N VAL A 274 8.60 -19.65 -2.61
CA VAL A 274 8.54 -18.99 -1.29
C VAL A 274 9.52 -17.81 -1.28
N GLN A 275 9.07 -16.64 -0.82
CA GLN A 275 9.92 -15.47 -0.58
C GLN A 275 10.19 -15.32 0.93
N SER A 276 11.47 -15.07 1.25
CA SER A 276 12.01 -14.90 2.61
C SER A 276 11.76 -13.49 3.17
N VAL A 277 11.43 -13.43 4.46
CA VAL A 277 11.33 -12.24 5.31
C VAL A 277 12.69 -11.95 5.96
N ASP A 278 13.11 -10.69 5.96
CA ASP A 278 13.90 -10.00 7.01
C ASP A 278 14.85 -8.96 6.41
N GLN A 279 14.44 -7.69 6.45
CA GLN A 279 15.37 -6.58 6.72
C GLN A 279 14.65 -5.58 7.62
N ALA A 280 15.16 -5.41 8.84
CA ALA A 280 14.72 -4.34 9.73
C ALA A 280 15.09 -2.98 9.11
N PRO A 281 14.26 -1.92 9.28
CA PRO A 281 14.57 -0.60 8.73
C PRO A 281 15.88 -0.05 9.33
N PRO A 282 16.70 0.67 8.55
CA PRO A 282 17.89 1.33 9.06
C PRO A 282 17.51 2.37 10.14
N GLU A 283 18.33 2.47 11.20
CA GLU A 283 18.17 3.52 12.21
C GLU A 283 18.22 4.91 11.55
N LYS A 284 17.21 5.74 11.80
CA LYS A 284 17.14 7.10 11.25
C LYS A 284 18.34 7.91 11.74
N PRO A 285 19.07 8.60 10.85
CA PRO A 285 20.21 9.42 11.25
C PRO A 285 19.76 10.52 12.21
N LYS A 286 20.49 10.68 13.32
CA LYS A 286 20.31 11.75 14.30
C LYS A 286 21.46 12.73 14.24
N SER A 287 21.17 14.02 14.32
CA SER A 287 22.20 15.04 14.41
C SER A 287 22.95 14.99 15.74
N GLY A 288 24.25 15.31 15.71
CA GLY A 288 25.04 15.60 16.92
C GLY A 288 24.94 17.06 17.40
N ASP A 289 24.35 17.95 16.60
CA ASP A 289 24.06 19.36 16.93
C ASP A 289 22.60 19.45 17.41
N PRO A 290 22.33 19.88 18.66
CA PRO A 290 20.98 19.94 19.23
C PRO A 290 20.07 20.96 18.52
N ASN A 291 20.62 21.88 17.73
CA ASN A 291 19.86 22.88 16.97
C ASN A 291 19.71 22.51 15.50
N LEU A 292 20.05 21.28 15.10
CA LEU A 292 19.90 20.78 13.75
C LEU A 292 19.17 19.44 13.79
N LEU A 293 18.05 19.33 13.11
CA LEU A 293 17.28 18.09 13.02
C LEU A 293 17.36 17.54 11.60
N LEU A 294 17.49 16.22 11.49
CA LEU A 294 17.58 15.51 10.21
C LEU A 294 16.25 14.82 9.88
N GLY A 295 15.96 14.68 8.59
CA GLY A 295 14.83 13.92 8.09
C GLY A 295 15.08 13.41 6.67
N VAL A 296 14.00 13.24 5.92
CA VAL A 296 13.99 12.80 4.52
C VAL A 296 13.41 13.90 3.65
N THR A 297 14.03 14.16 2.51
CA THR A 297 13.53 15.14 1.54
C THR A 297 12.15 14.72 1.02
N ALA A 298 11.14 15.53 1.32
CA ALA A 298 9.82 15.39 0.71
C ALA A 298 9.72 16.31 -0.51
N SER A 299 10.04 17.60 -0.34
CA SER A 299 10.07 18.61 -1.39
C SER A 299 11.30 19.52 -1.23
N PRO A 300 12.07 19.77 -2.31
CA PRO A 300 13.30 20.55 -2.24
C PRO A 300 13.04 22.05 -2.01
N GLY A 301 14.11 22.78 -1.72
CA GLY A 301 14.10 24.23 -1.54
C GLY A 301 14.40 24.66 -0.11
N ILE A 302 14.54 25.98 0.09
CA ILE A 302 14.88 26.57 1.39
C ILE A 302 13.71 27.46 1.82
N ALA A 303 13.37 27.42 3.10
CA ALA A 303 12.38 28.30 3.70
C ALA A 303 12.93 28.88 5.00
N VAL A 304 12.75 30.19 5.17
CA VAL A 304 13.02 30.91 6.41
C VAL A 304 11.70 31.33 7.00
N GLY A 305 11.50 31.03 8.28
CA GLY A 305 10.20 31.27 8.91
C GLY A 305 10.18 30.96 10.39
N TYR A 306 8.97 30.84 10.92
CA TYR A 306 8.72 30.62 12.34
C TYR A 306 7.95 29.33 12.57
N ALA A 307 8.37 28.58 13.59
CA ALA A 307 7.74 27.34 14.00
C ALA A 307 6.25 27.56 14.29
N CYS A 308 5.40 26.77 13.64
CA CYS A 308 3.97 26.75 13.90
C CYS A 308 3.51 25.30 14.00
N HIS A 309 3.16 24.88 15.21
CA HIS A 309 2.58 23.58 15.46
C HIS A 309 1.19 23.50 14.87
N VAL A 310 0.96 22.47 14.07
CA VAL A 310 -0.40 22.09 13.69
C VAL A 310 -1.05 21.50 14.93
N LYS A 311 -2.14 22.13 15.39
CA LYS A 311 -2.83 21.67 16.59
C LYS A 311 -3.53 20.37 16.25
N GLU A 312 -3.36 19.37 17.10
CA GLU A 312 -4.21 18.20 16.98
C GLU A 312 -5.63 18.56 17.42
N GLU A 313 -6.60 18.21 16.58
CA GLU A 313 -8.00 18.45 16.87
C GLU A 313 -8.47 17.56 18.01
N GLN A 314 -8.96 18.19 19.07
CA GLN A 314 -9.59 17.51 20.19
C GLN A 314 -11.11 17.67 20.10
N PHE A 315 -11.78 16.54 19.99
CA PHE A 315 -13.24 16.46 19.98
C PHE A 315 -13.74 16.15 21.38
N SER A 316 -14.71 16.92 21.86
CA SER A 316 -15.36 16.70 23.16
C SER A 316 -16.83 16.39 22.94
N PHE A 317 -17.27 15.24 23.43
CA PHE A 317 -18.65 14.76 23.31
C PHE A 317 -18.94 13.74 24.43
N ASN A 318 -20.23 13.54 24.73
CA ASN A 318 -20.66 12.57 25.73
C ASN A 318 -20.57 11.15 25.15
N GLU A 319 -20.24 10.16 25.98
CA GLU A 319 -20.19 8.75 25.55
C GLU A 319 -21.57 8.12 25.34
N THR A 320 -22.57 8.53 26.12
CA THR A 320 -23.94 8.00 26.03
C THR A 320 -24.84 8.92 25.20
N ALA A 321 -25.72 8.31 24.41
CA ALA A 321 -26.71 9.04 23.62
C ALA A 321 -27.71 9.78 24.51
N ALA A 322 -28.09 10.99 24.10
CA ALA A 322 -29.20 11.70 24.71
C ALA A 322 -30.56 11.17 24.21
N ASP A 323 -30.62 10.75 22.95
CA ASP A 323 -31.79 10.14 22.31
C ASP A 323 -31.35 9.10 21.27
N SER A 324 -31.28 7.83 21.70
CA SER A 324 -30.80 6.71 20.86
C SER A 324 -31.55 6.54 19.53
N HIS A 325 -32.77 7.07 19.41
CA HIS A 325 -33.58 6.94 18.18
C HIS A 325 -33.14 7.92 17.08
N LYS A 326 -32.37 8.95 17.42
CA LYS A 326 -31.89 9.98 16.48
C LYS A 326 -30.44 9.80 16.06
N GLU A 327 -29.67 9.01 16.79
CA GLU A 327 -28.23 8.86 16.57
C GLU A 327 -27.90 8.37 15.14
N ASN A 328 -28.58 7.32 14.65
CA ASN A 328 -28.33 6.82 13.29
C ASN A 328 -28.67 7.87 12.20
N VAL A 329 -29.74 8.67 12.39
CA VAL A 329 -30.09 9.74 11.45
C VAL A 329 -29.03 10.85 11.46
N ARG A 330 -28.48 11.20 12.63
CA ARG A 330 -27.39 12.16 12.74
C ARG A 330 -26.12 11.66 12.06
N LEU A 331 -25.80 10.37 12.22
CA LEU A 331 -24.67 9.73 11.56
C LEU A 331 -24.78 9.82 10.03
N ASP A 332 -25.91 9.37 9.49
CA ASP A 332 -26.13 9.34 8.04
C ASP A 332 -26.08 10.77 7.46
N GLN A 333 -26.64 11.77 8.15
CA GLN A 333 -26.56 13.18 7.73
C GLN A 333 -25.13 13.72 7.70
N ALA A 334 -24.33 13.43 8.73
CA ALA A 334 -22.94 13.88 8.80
C ALA A 334 -22.07 13.22 7.74
N ILE A 335 -22.31 11.93 7.45
CA ILE A 335 -21.61 11.19 6.39
C ILE A 335 -21.93 11.79 5.02
N GLU A 336 -23.20 12.06 4.71
CA GLU A 336 -23.58 12.66 3.43
C GLU A 336 -23.00 14.07 3.25
N GLN A 337 -22.98 14.88 4.32
CA GLN A 337 -22.31 16.18 4.28
C GLN A 337 -20.80 16.05 4.05
N ALA A 338 -20.13 15.08 4.68
CA ALA A 338 -18.70 14.82 4.48
C ALA A 338 -18.39 14.42 3.03
N LYS A 339 -19.23 13.57 2.42
CA LYS A 339 -19.08 13.17 1.01
C LYS A 339 -19.21 14.36 0.06
N ASN A 340 -20.19 15.23 0.27
CA ASN A 340 -20.36 16.44 -0.53
C ASN A 340 -19.14 17.37 -0.44
N HIS A 341 -18.53 17.49 0.74
CA HIS A 341 -17.28 18.24 0.91
C HIS A 341 -16.10 17.62 0.15
N LEU A 342 -15.96 16.29 0.17
CA LEU A 342 -14.91 15.58 -0.55
C LEU A 342 -15.09 15.69 -2.08
N GLU A 343 -16.32 15.63 -2.56
CA GLU A 343 -16.66 15.81 -3.98
C GLU A 343 -16.31 17.23 -4.48
N ALA A 344 -16.62 18.26 -3.68
CA ALA A 344 -16.23 19.63 -4.00
C ALA A 344 -14.70 19.80 -4.05
N LEU A 345 -13.97 19.19 -3.12
CA LEU A 345 -12.51 19.22 -3.10
C LEU A 345 -11.90 18.52 -4.31
N GLN A 346 -12.43 17.34 -4.66
CA GLN A 346 -12.04 16.59 -5.85
C GLN A 346 -12.25 17.41 -7.14
N ALA A 347 -13.42 18.07 -7.27
CA ALA A 347 -13.75 18.88 -8.45
C ALA A 347 -12.84 20.11 -8.61
N ASN A 348 -12.42 20.72 -7.50
CA ASN A 348 -11.49 21.85 -7.53
C ASN A 348 -10.08 21.44 -7.98
N LEU A 349 -9.59 20.29 -7.54
CA LEU A 349 -8.28 19.76 -7.94
C LEU A 349 -8.27 19.27 -9.40
N HIS A 350 -9.37 18.70 -9.89
CA HIS A 350 -9.49 18.30 -11.30
C HIS A 350 -9.31 19.47 -12.27
N LYS A 351 -9.75 20.69 -11.89
CA LYS A 351 -9.57 21.91 -12.69
C LYS A 351 -8.11 22.36 -12.77
N GLN A 352 -7.27 21.95 -11.82
CA GLN A 352 -5.84 22.24 -11.80
C GLN A 352 -5.00 21.18 -12.55
N ALA A 353 -5.65 20.24 -13.23
CA ALA A 353 -5.05 19.22 -14.11
C ALA A 353 -4.07 18.23 -13.43
N ASP A 354 -4.36 17.82 -12.20
CA ASP A 354 -3.65 16.70 -11.53
C ASP A 354 -4.59 15.49 -11.29
N PRO A 355 -4.64 14.52 -12.24
CA PRO A 355 -5.52 13.34 -12.15
C PRO A 355 -5.19 12.42 -10.97
N ALA A 356 -3.91 12.32 -10.58
CA ALA A 356 -3.47 11.42 -9.52
C ALA A 356 -3.97 11.88 -8.14
N GLN A 357 -4.05 13.19 -7.93
CA GLN A 357 -4.58 13.79 -6.70
C GLN A 357 -6.09 13.56 -6.53
N ALA A 358 -6.87 13.67 -7.61
CA ALA A 358 -8.32 13.50 -7.55
C ALA A 358 -8.74 12.07 -7.16
N ALA A 359 -7.94 11.07 -7.50
CA ALA A 359 -8.20 9.67 -7.18
C ALA A 359 -8.07 9.35 -5.67
N ILE A 360 -7.33 10.16 -4.90
CA ILE A 360 -7.22 10.01 -3.43
C ILE A 360 -8.58 10.28 -2.78
N PHE A 361 -9.22 11.39 -3.16
CA PHE A 361 -10.50 11.81 -2.57
C PHE A 361 -11.66 10.90 -2.99
N ALA A 362 -11.58 10.28 -4.17
CA ALA A 362 -12.52 9.23 -4.57
C ALA A 362 -12.46 8.02 -3.61
N ALA A 363 -11.26 7.55 -3.26
CA ALA A 363 -11.10 6.47 -2.28
C ALA A 363 -11.61 6.87 -0.89
N HIS A 364 -11.38 8.12 -0.46
CA HIS A 364 -11.92 8.62 0.81
C HIS A 364 -13.46 8.57 0.87
N ARG A 365 -14.15 8.88 -0.24
CA ARG A 365 -15.62 8.78 -0.30
C ARG A 365 -16.09 7.33 -0.11
N GLU A 366 -15.41 6.37 -0.75
CA GLU A 366 -15.76 4.94 -0.62
C GLU A 366 -15.54 4.40 0.79
N ILE A 367 -14.52 4.90 1.51
CA ILE A 367 -14.31 4.57 2.94
C ILE A 367 -15.49 5.03 3.81
N LEU A 368 -16.12 6.18 3.50
CA LEU A 368 -17.30 6.64 4.25
C LEU A 368 -18.55 5.79 3.99
N ASP A 369 -18.58 5.07 2.87
CA ASP A 369 -19.63 4.11 2.51
C ASP A 369 -19.29 2.66 2.90
N ASP A 370 -18.27 2.47 3.72
CA ASP A 370 -17.82 1.15 4.11
C ASP A 370 -18.82 0.47 5.06
N PRO A 371 -19.44 -0.66 4.66
CA PRO A 371 -20.47 -1.32 5.45
C PRO A 371 -19.97 -1.82 6.80
N ASP A 372 -18.72 -2.30 6.91
CA ASP A 372 -18.21 -2.83 8.17
C ASP A 372 -17.92 -1.69 9.16
N LEU A 373 -17.38 -0.56 8.68
CA LEU A 373 -17.22 0.66 9.47
C LEU A 373 -18.56 1.18 9.99
N LEU A 374 -19.57 1.23 9.11
CA LEU A 374 -20.93 1.66 9.46
C LEU A 374 -21.59 0.70 10.45
N GLU A 375 -21.38 -0.61 10.30
CA GLU A 375 -21.94 -1.62 11.18
C GLU A 375 -21.39 -1.49 12.61
N ILE A 376 -20.07 -1.29 12.78
CA ILE A 376 -19.48 -1.06 14.10
C ILE A 376 -20.08 0.19 14.75
N ALA A 377 -20.17 1.29 14.01
CA ALA A 377 -20.77 2.52 14.53
C ALA A 377 -22.24 2.30 14.92
N ARG A 378 -23.03 1.67 14.05
CA ARG A 378 -24.47 1.37 14.29
C ARG A 378 -24.70 0.38 15.43
N SER A 379 -23.80 -0.59 15.61
CA SER A 379 -23.84 -1.55 16.72
C SER A 379 -23.62 -0.84 18.06
N LEU A 380 -22.69 0.12 18.11
CA LEU A 380 -22.43 0.92 19.31
C LEU A 380 -23.58 1.90 19.61
N THR A 381 -24.16 2.55 18.60
CA THR A 381 -25.35 3.41 18.82
C THR A 381 -26.56 2.62 19.30
N ALA A 382 -26.77 1.41 18.76
CA ALA A 382 -27.83 0.49 19.22
C ALA A 382 -27.65 0.08 20.70
N LYS A 383 -26.41 0.05 21.19
CA LYS A 383 -26.06 -0.19 22.61
C LYS A 383 -26.17 1.06 23.49
N GLY A 384 -26.70 2.17 22.97
CA GLY A 384 -26.95 3.41 23.71
C GLY A 384 -25.76 4.38 23.76
N LYS A 385 -24.71 4.17 22.95
CA LYS A 385 -23.62 5.13 22.79
C LYS A 385 -24.04 6.28 21.88
N SER A 386 -23.45 7.47 22.09
CA SER A 386 -23.64 8.60 21.20
C SER A 386 -23.03 8.32 19.82
N THR A 387 -23.52 9.01 18.79
CA THR A 387 -22.99 8.89 17.43
C THR A 387 -21.50 9.25 17.35
N GLU A 388 -21.09 10.31 18.05
CA GLU A 388 -19.72 10.79 18.08
C GLU A 388 -18.76 9.74 18.65
N TYR A 389 -19.14 9.12 19.77
CA TYR A 389 -18.35 8.05 20.40
C TYR A 389 -18.30 6.81 19.53
N ALA A 390 -19.45 6.38 19.01
CA ALA A 390 -19.56 5.20 18.17
C ALA A 390 -18.68 5.33 16.91
N TRP A 391 -18.77 6.48 16.23
CA TRP A 391 -17.99 6.78 15.05
C TRP A 391 -16.49 6.88 15.36
N GLN A 392 -16.11 7.61 16.42
CA GLN A 392 -14.70 7.72 16.81
C GLN A 392 -14.09 6.35 17.08
N ARG A 393 -14.81 5.50 17.81
CA ARG A 393 -14.32 4.15 18.11
C ARG A 393 -14.18 3.30 16.86
N ALA A 394 -15.16 3.36 15.96
CA ALA A 394 -15.15 2.59 14.71
C ALA A 394 -13.92 2.92 13.84
N PHE A 395 -13.68 4.19 13.51
CA PHE A 395 -12.54 4.53 12.63
C PHE A 395 -11.19 4.37 13.34
N THR A 396 -11.12 4.63 14.67
CA THR A 396 -9.86 4.51 15.42
C THR A 396 -9.39 3.07 15.50
N THR A 397 -10.29 2.14 15.82
CA THR A 397 -9.97 0.70 15.89
C THR A 397 -9.45 0.17 14.56
N TYR A 398 -10.05 0.57 13.44
CA TYR A 398 -9.57 0.14 12.13
C TYR A 398 -8.26 0.82 11.71
N ALA A 399 -8.06 2.10 12.04
CA ALA A 399 -6.81 2.77 11.76
C ALA A 399 -5.63 2.15 12.54
N GLU A 400 -5.86 1.71 13.78
CA GLU A 400 -4.88 0.98 14.58
C GLU A 400 -4.54 -0.39 13.96
N GLN A 401 -5.56 -1.13 13.49
CA GLN A 401 -5.34 -2.41 12.81
C GLN A 401 -4.51 -2.26 11.53
N LEU A 402 -4.84 -1.26 10.69
CA LEU A 402 -4.08 -0.98 9.48
C LEU A 402 -2.64 -0.59 9.80
N ALA A 403 -2.43 0.29 10.78
CA ALA A 403 -1.10 0.72 11.20
C ALA A 403 -0.23 -0.42 11.75
N GLY A 404 -0.84 -1.50 12.25
CA GLY A 404 -0.15 -2.70 12.72
C GLY A 404 0.23 -3.71 11.63
N LEU A 405 -0.13 -3.49 10.37
CA LEU A 405 0.22 -4.38 9.26
C LEU A 405 1.72 -4.28 8.92
N GLN A 406 2.32 -5.40 8.52
CA GLN A 406 3.73 -5.45 8.09
C GLN A 406 3.97 -4.75 6.74
N ASN A 407 2.92 -4.61 5.92
CA ASN A 407 3.01 -3.92 4.64
C ASN A 407 3.00 -2.40 4.88
N GLU A 408 4.17 -1.75 4.74
CA GLU A 408 4.35 -0.31 5.00
C GLU A 408 3.42 0.58 4.15
N ILE A 409 3.07 0.16 2.94
CA ILE A 409 2.18 0.91 2.05
C ILE A 409 0.74 0.87 2.56
N LEU A 410 0.28 -0.29 3.03
CA LEU A 410 -1.05 -0.45 3.64
C LEU A 410 -1.11 0.20 5.02
N ALA A 411 -0.05 0.10 5.82
CA ALA A 411 0.06 0.77 7.11
C ALA A 411 -0.05 2.30 6.96
N ALA A 412 0.57 2.87 5.91
CA ALA A 412 0.45 4.29 5.60
C ALA A 412 -1.00 4.73 5.27
N ARG A 413 -1.91 3.81 4.93
CA ARG A 413 -3.34 4.11 4.65
C ARG A 413 -4.20 4.24 5.91
N ALA A 414 -3.68 3.90 7.09
CA ALA A 414 -4.37 4.17 8.35
C ALA A 414 -4.73 5.67 8.49
N ASN A 415 -3.91 6.55 7.90
CA ASN A 415 -4.11 7.99 7.98
C ASN A 415 -5.20 8.50 7.05
N ASP A 416 -5.41 7.84 5.91
CA ASP A 416 -6.56 8.11 5.04
C ASP A 416 -7.86 7.87 5.83
N LEU A 417 -7.95 6.74 6.55
CA LEU A 417 -9.11 6.42 7.40
C LEU A 417 -9.29 7.41 8.56
N ARG A 418 -8.20 7.83 9.23
CA ARG A 418 -8.27 8.87 10.28
C ARG A 418 -8.74 10.21 9.72
N ASP A 419 -8.31 10.60 8.53
CA ASP A 419 -8.70 11.86 7.89
C ASP A 419 -10.21 11.90 7.63
N VAL A 420 -10.78 10.85 7.00
CA VAL A 420 -12.23 10.79 6.76
C VAL A 420 -13.02 10.62 8.06
N GLY A 421 -12.49 9.86 9.02
CA GLY A 421 -13.07 9.71 10.35
C GLY A 421 -13.21 11.05 11.10
N LYS A 422 -12.12 11.81 11.21
CA LYS A 422 -12.11 13.14 11.85
C LYS A 422 -13.03 14.12 11.13
N ARG A 423 -13.13 14.07 9.79
CA ARG A 423 -14.04 14.92 9.01
C ARG A 423 -15.51 14.75 9.39
N VAL A 424 -16.00 13.51 9.49
CA VAL A 424 -17.39 13.25 9.92
C VAL A 424 -17.57 13.66 11.39
N LEU A 425 -16.57 13.44 12.24
CA LEU A 425 -16.62 13.82 13.65
C LEU A 425 -16.77 15.34 13.87
N ARG A 426 -16.13 16.17 13.03
CA ARG A 426 -16.35 17.64 13.02
C ARG A 426 -17.80 18.00 12.77
N LEU A 427 -18.42 17.37 11.76
CA LEU A 427 -19.81 17.63 11.39
C LEU A 427 -20.78 17.20 12.51
N LEU A 428 -20.51 16.06 13.14
CA LEU A 428 -21.33 15.56 14.26
C LEU A 428 -21.26 16.46 15.50
N THR A 429 -20.06 16.95 15.82
CA THR A 429 -19.82 17.83 16.98
C THR A 429 -20.21 19.29 16.72
N GLY A 430 -20.48 19.65 15.46
CA GLY A 430 -20.73 21.03 15.07
C GLY A 430 -19.50 21.93 15.27
N GLN A 431 -18.31 21.35 15.42
CA GLN A 431 -17.07 22.11 15.41
C GLN A 431 -16.86 22.61 13.98
N GLU A 432 -17.04 23.91 13.78
CA GLU A 432 -16.55 24.57 12.57
C GLU A 432 -15.04 24.34 12.49
N ILE A 433 -14.53 24.16 11.27
CA ILE A 433 -13.10 24.24 11.03
C ILE A 433 -12.71 25.63 11.49
N GLU A 434 -12.08 25.77 12.66
CA GLU A 434 -11.33 26.99 12.95
C GLU A 434 -10.35 27.09 11.79
N GLU A 435 -10.55 28.06 10.89
CA GLU A 435 -9.51 28.41 9.92
C GLU A 435 -8.26 28.68 10.75
N GLN A 436 -7.35 27.72 10.77
CA GLN A 436 -6.13 27.85 11.53
C GLN A 436 -5.30 28.90 10.80
N LYS A 437 -5.49 30.17 11.21
CA LYS A 437 -4.80 31.30 10.60
C LYS A 437 -3.33 31.18 10.95
N PHE A 438 -2.55 30.71 10.00
CA PHE A 438 -1.11 30.64 10.16
C PHE A 438 -0.51 32.06 10.21
N PRO A 439 0.48 32.30 11.08
CA PRO A 439 1.24 33.53 11.04
C PRO A 439 1.94 33.68 9.68
N GLU A 440 2.37 34.90 9.36
CA GLU A 440 3.21 35.11 8.17
C GLU A 440 4.53 34.36 8.33
N ASN A 441 5.02 33.79 7.23
CA ASN A 441 6.23 32.98 7.17
C ASN A 441 6.22 31.78 8.14
N ALA A 442 5.08 31.10 8.25
CA ALA A 442 4.96 29.90 9.08
C ALA A 442 5.72 28.71 8.45
N ILE A 443 6.45 27.98 9.28
CA ILE A 443 6.96 26.64 8.98
C ILE A 443 6.18 25.67 9.87
N LEU A 444 5.36 24.81 9.26
CA LEU A 444 4.48 23.93 10.00
C LEU A 444 5.26 22.76 10.58
N LEU A 445 5.06 22.48 11.87
CA LEU A 445 5.58 21.30 12.54
C LEU A 445 4.39 20.43 12.93
N ALA A 446 4.40 19.17 12.50
CA ALA A 446 3.36 18.22 12.82
C ALA A 446 3.96 16.82 13.03
N GLU A 447 3.28 16.00 13.82
CA GLU A 447 3.57 14.57 13.79
C GLU A 447 3.29 14.00 12.40
N GLU A 448 2.14 14.38 11.84
CA GLU A 448 1.70 14.04 10.51
C GLU A 448 0.74 15.10 9.95
N LEU A 449 0.68 15.24 8.62
CA LEU A 449 -0.30 16.07 7.92
C LEU A 449 -1.22 15.20 7.07
N THR A 450 -2.54 15.38 7.19
CA THR A 450 -3.49 14.66 6.34
C THR A 450 -3.52 15.23 4.92
N PRO A 451 -3.82 14.43 3.88
CA PRO A 451 -3.93 14.92 2.51
C PRO A 451 -4.92 16.09 2.37
N SER A 452 -6.07 16.00 3.06
CA SER A 452 -7.07 17.08 3.09
C SER A 452 -6.47 18.40 3.62
N PHE A 453 -5.69 18.33 4.70
CA PHE A 453 -5.08 19.52 5.28
C PHE A 453 -4.02 20.11 4.35
N THR A 454 -3.08 19.28 3.86
CA THR A 454 -2.00 19.72 2.97
C THR A 454 -2.53 20.39 1.70
N ALA A 455 -3.59 19.84 1.08
CA ALA A 455 -4.21 20.43 -0.11
C ALA A 455 -4.86 21.80 0.13
N THR A 456 -5.17 22.14 1.38
CA THR A 456 -5.81 23.41 1.76
C THR A 456 -4.84 24.43 2.38
N ILE A 457 -3.53 24.13 2.39
CA ILE A 457 -2.51 25.04 2.94
C ILE A 457 -2.49 26.35 2.14
N ASP A 458 -2.57 27.47 2.86
CA ASP A 458 -2.34 28.81 2.31
C ASP A 458 -0.84 29.07 2.13
N THR A 459 -0.35 28.86 0.91
CA THR A 459 1.06 29.04 0.53
C THR A 459 1.52 30.51 0.56
N SER A 460 0.60 31.48 0.69
CA SER A 460 0.98 32.87 0.91
C SER A 460 1.62 33.08 2.28
N ARG A 461 1.18 32.31 3.30
CA ARG A 461 1.62 32.39 4.69
C ARG A 461 2.58 31.27 5.07
N VAL A 462 2.30 30.05 4.63
CA VAL A 462 3.12 28.87 4.93
C VAL A 462 4.26 28.78 3.92
N LYS A 463 5.50 28.76 4.43
CA LYS A 463 6.72 28.70 3.60
C LYS A 463 7.35 27.32 3.54
N GLY A 464 6.92 26.39 4.40
CA GLY A 464 7.33 25.01 4.38
C GLY A 464 6.73 24.22 5.52
N PHE A 465 6.97 22.92 5.57
CA PHE A 465 6.50 22.08 6.67
C PHE A 465 7.39 20.86 6.94
N CYS A 466 7.30 20.33 8.16
CA CYS A 466 7.99 19.13 8.60
C CYS A 466 7.01 18.13 9.23
N THR A 467 7.17 16.84 8.94
CA THR A 467 6.44 15.74 9.59
C THR A 467 7.37 14.72 10.22
N ILE A 468 7.03 14.22 11.42
CA ILE A 468 7.80 13.14 12.10
C ILE A 468 7.62 11.81 11.39
N THR A 469 6.41 11.55 10.90
CA THR A 469 6.07 10.36 10.13
C THR A 469 6.14 10.64 8.63
N GLY A 470 6.08 9.57 7.83
CA GLY A 470 6.15 9.63 6.37
C GLY A 470 7.56 9.50 5.79
N GLY A 471 7.62 9.32 4.46
CA GLY A 471 8.85 9.16 3.68
C GLY A 471 8.78 9.90 2.34
N ALA A 472 9.84 9.77 1.53
CA ALA A 472 9.99 10.47 0.25
C ALA A 472 8.89 10.15 -0.78
N THR A 473 8.20 9.01 -0.61
CA THR A 473 7.09 8.52 -1.45
C THR A 473 5.71 8.75 -0.84
N SER A 474 5.62 9.41 0.32
CA SER A 474 4.33 9.68 0.97
C SER A 474 3.47 10.65 0.14
N HIS A 475 2.14 10.58 0.32
CA HIS A 475 1.20 11.51 -0.33
C HIS A 475 1.51 12.97 0.02
N VAL A 476 2.04 13.20 1.23
CA VAL A 476 2.53 14.51 1.69
C VAL A 476 3.69 15.01 0.81
N ALA A 477 4.61 14.15 0.37
CA ALA A 477 5.71 14.53 -0.52
C ALA A 477 5.24 14.89 -1.93
N ILE A 478 4.25 14.17 -2.45
CA ILE A 478 3.63 14.49 -3.76
C ILE A 478 2.92 15.84 -3.69
N LEU A 479 2.08 16.04 -2.67
CA LEU A 479 1.35 17.30 -2.48
C LEU A 479 2.30 18.48 -2.25
N ALA A 480 3.36 18.33 -1.44
CA ALA A 480 4.36 19.37 -1.20
C ALA A 480 5.03 19.87 -2.49
N ARG A 481 5.40 18.95 -3.38
CA ARG A 481 6.02 19.27 -4.68
C ARG A 481 5.05 20.01 -5.58
N SER A 482 3.78 19.59 -5.60
CA SER A 482 2.75 20.28 -6.39
C SER A 482 2.47 21.71 -5.91
N LEU A 483 2.56 21.93 -4.59
CA LEU A 483 2.42 23.25 -3.97
C LEU A 483 3.69 24.10 -4.05
N ASN A 484 4.80 23.52 -4.56
CA ASN A 484 6.12 24.13 -4.65
C ASN A 484 6.60 24.74 -3.32
N ILE A 485 6.32 24.04 -2.21
CA ILE A 485 6.79 24.43 -0.87
C ILE A 485 7.85 23.44 -0.37
N PRO A 486 8.97 23.92 0.19
CA PRO A 486 9.97 23.09 0.85
C PRO A 486 9.37 22.21 1.97
N ALA A 487 9.72 20.92 1.98
CA ALA A 487 9.17 19.99 2.97
C ALA A 487 10.13 18.87 3.36
N ILE A 488 10.09 18.50 4.64
CA ILE A 488 10.86 17.40 5.24
C ILE A 488 9.88 16.39 5.85
N ALA A 489 9.99 15.12 5.47
CA ALA A 489 9.23 14.04 6.10
C ALA A 489 10.16 13.19 6.96
N GLY A 490 9.62 12.44 7.92
CA GLY A 490 10.44 11.55 8.74
C GLY A 490 11.44 12.27 9.65
N ILE A 491 11.19 13.54 10.02
CA ILE A 491 12.11 14.33 10.85
C ILE A 491 12.23 13.74 12.26
N GLU A 492 13.35 14.03 12.95
CA GLU A 492 13.53 13.69 14.36
C GLU A 492 12.35 14.14 15.24
N ALA A 493 11.89 13.27 16.15
CA ALA A 493 10.72 13.52 17.00
C ALA A 493 10.87 14.77 17.91
N SER A 494 12.11 15.17 18.21
CA SER A 494 12.44 16.42 18.92
C SER A 494 11.97 17.68 18.19
N ALA A 495 11.59 17.59 16.91
CA ALA A 495 10.91 18.68 16.21
C ALA A 495 9.64 19.12 16.94
N MET A 496 8.96 18.22 17.66
CA MET A 496 7.75 18.57 18.42
C MET A 496 8.04 19.33 19.72
N ASP A 497 9.29 19.36 20.17
CA ASP A 497 9.70 20.11 21.37
C ASP A 497 9.98 21.59 21.05
N ILE A 498 10.00 21.97 19.76
CA ILE A 498 10.27 23.33 19.30
C ILE A 498 9.10 24.25 19.70
N ALA A 499 9.36 25.36 20.39
CA ALA A 499 8.31 26.29 20.75
C ALA A 499 7.70 27.02 19.52
N ASN A 500 6.38 27.21 19.53
CA ASN A 500 5.70 28.09 18.56
C ASN A 500 6.37 29.47 18.51
N GLY A 501 6.61 29.98 17.31
CA GLY A 501 7.28 31.26 17.07
C GLY A 501 8.81 31.20 17.07
N ALA A 502 9.43 30.05 17.33
CA ALA A 502 10.89 29.90 17.21
C ALA A 502 11.32 30.12 15.75
N PRO A 503 12.39 30.89 15.48
CA PRO A 503 12.90 31.05 14.12
C PRO A 503 13.50 29.73 13.63
N LEU A 504 13.25 29.42 12.35
CA LEU A 504 13.64 28.20 11.70
C LEU A 504 14.23 28.49 10.31
N ILE A 505 15.23 27.69 9.94
CA ILE A 505 15.65 27.53 8.54
C ILE A 505 15.38 26.08 8.16
N LEU A 506 14.46 25.88 7.23
CA LEU A 506 14.15 24.59 6.65
C LEU A 506 14.87 24.48 5.31
N ASP A 507 15.72 23.46 5.15
CA ASP A 507 16.35 23.09 3.89
C ASP A 507 15.82 21.71 3.47
N GLY A 508 14.82 21.74 2.59
CA GLY A 508 14.18 20.54 2.04
C GLY A 508 15.11 19.78 1.11
N SER A 509 16.06 20.46 0.46
CA SER A 509 17.05 19.83 -0.42
C SER A 509 18.04 18.97 0.34
N ARG A 510 18.43 19.41 1.54
CA ARG A 510 19.33 18.65 2.44
C ARG A 510 18.59 17.85 3.52
N ALA A 511 17.26 17.98 3.56
CA ALA A 511 16.41 17.40 4.60
C ALA A 511 16.83 17.80 6.03
N THR A 512 17.20 19.07 6.23
CA THR A 512 17.62 19.58 7.53
C THR A 512 16.75 20.73 8.02
N LEU A 513 16.40 20.72 9.30
CA LEU A 513 15.74 21.83 9.98
C LEU A 513 16.68 22.42 11.04
N ARG A 514 17.09 23.67 10.88
CA ARG A 514 17.88 24.39 11.88
C ARG A 514 16.96 25.22 12.77
N VAL A 515 17.10 25.02 14.07
CA VAL A 515 16.28 25.63 15.13
C VAL A 515 17.04 26.77 15.79
N ASN A 516 16.36 27.89 16.03
CA ASN A 516 16.95 29.09 16.65
C ASN A 516 18.28 29.54 15.99
N PRO A 517 18.35 29.69 14.65
CA PRO A 517 19.52 30.24 14.00
C PRO A 517 19.80 31.68 14.48
N SER A 518 21.06 32.11 14.40
CA SER A 518 21.42 33.51 14.68
C SER A 518 20.74 34.45 13.68
N GLU A 519 20.49 35.70 14.09
CA GLU A 519 19.96 36.73 13.20
C GLU A 519 20.85 36.95 11.96
N GLU A 520 22.17 36.85 12.13
CA GLU A 520 23.13 36.90 11.03
C GLU A 520 22.90 35.77 10.02
N LEU A 521 22.72 34.52 10.49
CA LEU A 521 22.47 33.38 9.61
C LEU A 521 21.11 33.46 8.92
N LEU A 522 20.07 33.96 9.61
CA LEU A 522 18.75 34.22 9.02
C LEU A 522 18.86 35.23 7.88
N GLN A 523 19.51 36.37 8.13
CA GLN A 523 19.64 37.42 7.14
C GLN A 523 20.50 36.98 5.95
N ASP A 524 21.62 36.29 6.20
CA ASP A 524 22.47 35.72 5.13
C ASP A 524 21.69 34.72 4.27
N THR A 525 20.86 33.87 4.89
CA THR A 525 20.00 32.94 4.14
C THR A 525 18.97 33.67 3.28
N ILE A 526 18.30 34.70 3.82
CA ILE A 526 17.31 35.50 3.08
C ILE A 526 17.98 36.24 1.91
N ASP A 527 19.12 36.88 2.15
CA ASP A 527 19.87 37.61 1.12
C ASP A 527 20.39 36.66 0.04
N HIS A 528 20.83 35.47 0.43
CA HIS A 528 21.23 34.41 -0.49
C HIS A 528 20.04 33.97 -1.36
N GLN A 529 18.87 33.70 -0.79
CA GLN A 529 17.67 33.34 -1.54
C GLN A 529 17.28 34.41 -2.56
N LYS A 530 17.26 35.68 -2.13
CA LYS A 530 16.95 36.80 -3.01
C LYS A 530 17.95 36.91 -4.16
N LYS A 531 19.25 36.81 -3.87
CA LYS A 531 20.30 36.85 -4.88
C LYS A 531 20.18 35.70 -5.87
N LEU A 532 19.84 34.49 -5.39
CA LEU A 532 19.63 33.32 -6.23
C LEU A 532 18.41 33.52 -7.15
N GLN A 533 17.33 34.10 -6.63
CA GLN A 533 16.14 34.42 -7.42
C GLN A 533 16.43 35.48 -8.50
N GLU A 534 17.10 36.57 -8.14
CA GLU A 534 17.54 37.61 -9.09
C GLU A 534 18.53 37.07 -10.13
N GLN A 535 19.32 36.06 -9.78
CA GLN A 535 20.22 35.37 -10.70
C GLN A 535 19.44 34.47 -11.66
N ASN A 536 18.54 33.63 -11.14
CA ASN A 536 17.66 32.79 -11.95
C ASN A 536 16.81 33.61 -12.94
N GLU A 537 16.30 34.77 -12.54
CA GLU A 537 15.56 35.67 -13.44
C GLU A 537 16.43 36.21 -14.58
N ARG A 538 17.68 36.57 -14.28
CA ARG A 538 18.66 37.01 -15.30
C ARG A 538 19.08 35.88 -16.23
N ASP A 539 19.33 34.70 -15.67
CA ASP A 539 19.72 33.51 -16.43
C ASP A 539 18.57 33.08 -17.34
N LEU A 540 17.32 33.10 -16.86
CA LEU A 540 16.14 32.79 -17.68
C LEU A 540 15.95 33.81 -18.81
N ALA A 541 16.18 35.10 -18.55
CA ALA A 541 16.08 36.15 -19.57
C ALA A 541 17.10 35.98 -20.71
N THR A 542 18.25 35.38 -20.43
CA THR A 542 19.34 35.12 -21.39
C THR A 542 19.42 33.65 -21.83
N SER A 543 18.49 32.81 -21.38
CA SER A 543 18.50 31.36 -21.61
C SER A 543 18.56 30.96 -23.08
N GLN A 544 18.02 31.77 -23.98
CA GLN A 544 17.99 31.50 -25.43
C GLN A 544 19.28 31.91 -26.16
N GLU A 545 20.26 32.48 -25.47
CA GLU A 545 21.56 32.81 -26.06
C GLU A 545 22.44 31.56 -26.23
N PRO A 546 23.27 31.48 -27.29
CA PRO A 546 24.17 30.33 -27.47
C PRO A 546 25.18 30.20 -26.33
N ALA A 547 25.44 28.97 -25.89
CA ALA A 547 26.45 28.70 -24.87
C ALA A 547 27.88 28.85 -25.44
N VAL A 548 28.49 30.00 -25.18
CA VAL A 548 29.83 30.37 -25.65
C VAL A 548 30.70 30.81 -24.48
N THR A 549 31.88 30.21 -24.33
CA THR A 549 32.86 30.59 -23.31
C THR A 549 33.45 31.97 -23.57
N THR A 550 34.08 32.57 -22.56
CA THR A 550 34.74 33.89 -22.69
C THR A 550 35.92 33.90 -23.68
N ASP A 551 36.45 32.73 -24.04
CA ASP A 551 37.44 32.54 -25.11
C ASP A 551 36.83 32.08 -26.45
N ASN A 552 35.51 32.31 -26.65
CA ASN A 552 34.74 32.04 -27.87
C ASN A 552 34.63 30.56 -28.28
N LYS A 553 34.71 29.63 -27.33
CA LYS A 553 34.42 28.21 -27.61
C LYS A 553 32.94 27.95 -27.41
N ARG A 554 32.27 27.51 -28.47
CA ARG A 554 30.89 27.06 -28.39
C ARG A 554 30.83 25.68 -27.75
N ILE A 555 29.92 25.52 -26.79
CA ILE A 555 29.58 24.25 -26.15
C ILE A 555 28.09 24.05 -26.40
N GLU A 556 27.68 22.83 -26.70
CA GLU A 556 26.25 22.52 -26.85
C GLU A 556 25.67 22.21 -25.46
N VAL A 557 24.59 22.91 -25.07
CA VAL A 557 23.87 22.65 -23.82
C VAL A 557 22.48 22.09 -24.16
N VAL A 558 22.23 20.86 -23.74
CA VAL A 558 21.05 20.07 -24.11
C VAL A 558 20.37 19.47 -22.88
N GLY A 559 19.07 19.20 -22.99
CA GLY A 559 18.28 18.61 -21.91
C GLY A 559 18.42 17.09 -21.82
N ASN A 560 18.26 16.57 -20.61
CA ASN A 560 18.04 15.16 -20.33
C ASN A 560 16.57 14.99 -19.92
N ILE A 561 15.82 14.15 -20.63
CA ILE A 561 14.36 14.12 -20.53
C ILE A 561 13.82 12.70 -20.34
N GLY A 562 12.62 12.61 -19.75
CA GLY A 562 11.81 11.40 -19.63
C GLY A 562 10.49 11.45 -20.38
N GLY A 563 10.22 12.48 -21.20
CA GLY A 563 8.99 12.56 -21.99
C GLY A 563 8.80 13.88 -22.75
N VAL A 564 7.61 14.06 -23.32
CA VAL A 564 7.25 15.22 -24.17
C VAL A 564 7.24 16.53 -23.37
N LYS A 565 6.68 16.53 -22.16
CA LYS A 565 6.61 17.75 -21.31
C LYS A 565 8.00 18.30 -20.98
N ASP A 566 8.93 17.41 -20.62
CA ASP A 566 10.32 17.76 -20.35
C ASP A 566 11.02 18.33 -21.59
N ALA A 567 10.66 17.86 -22.79
CA ALA A 567 11.17 18.40 -24.05
C ALA A 567 10.68 19.83 -24.28
N GLU A 568 9.39 20.11 -24.05
CA GLU A 568 8.84 21.47 -24.10
C GLU A 568 9.51 22.39 -23.07
N GLU A 569 9.72 21.90 -21.84
CA GLU A 569 10.40 22.63 -20.79
C GLU A 569 11.86 22.92 -21.15
N THR A 570 12.57 21.94 -21.70
CA THR A 570 13.95 22.10 -22.20
C THR A 570 14.04 23.23 -23.22
N VAL A 571 13.09 23.30 -24.17
CA VAL A 571 13.05 24.38 -25.17
C VAL A 571 12.77 25.74 -24.51
N LYS A 572 11.84 25.81 -23.56
CA LYS A 572 11.54 27.04 -22.81
C LYS A 572 12.76 27.55 -22.04
N LEU A 573 13.55 26.64 -21.48
CA LEU A 573 14.79 26.93 -20.74
C LEU A 573 16.01 27.14 -21.66
N GLY A 574 15.82 27.18 -22.98
CA GLY A 574 16.89 27.52 -23.93
C GLY A 574 17.79 26.35 -24.34
N GLY A 575 17.42 25.11 -24.02
CA GLY A 575 18.15 23.93 -24.46
C GLY A 575 18.29 23.86 -25.98
N GLU A 576 19.51 23.59 -26.44
CA GLU A 576 19.85 23.50 -27.87
C GLU A 576 19.40 22.16 -28.50
N GLY A 577 18.87 21.25 -27.69
CA GLY A 577 18.30 19.96 -28.06
C GLY A 577 18.18 19.04 -26.86
N VAL A 578 18.08 17.74 -27.13
CA VAL A 578 18.04 16.68 -26.12
C VAL A 578 19.25 15.77 -26.31
N GLY A 579 20.13 15.77 -25.31
CA GLY A 579 21.34 14.94 -25.28
C GLY A 579 21.08 13.52 -24.78
N LEU A 580 19.96 13.33 -24.08
CA LEU A 580 19.55 12.04 -23.55
C LEU A 580 18.03 12.01 -23.35
N LEU A 581 17.34 11.27 -24.20
CA LEU A 581 16.03 10.72 -23.86
C LEU A 581 16.25 9.37 -23.17
N ARG A 582 15.91 9.33 -21.89
CA ARG A 582 15.79 8.08 -21.13
C ARG A 582 14.55 7.37 -21.61
N SER A 583 14.69 6.27 -22.36
CA SER A 583 13.53 5.59 -22.94
C SER A 583 12.78 4.71 -21.94
N GLU A 584 13.32 4.50 -20.74
CA GLU A 584 12.79 3.54 -19.77
C GLU A 584 11.35 3.84 -19.37
N PHE A 585 10.91 5.09 -19.33
CA PHE A 585 9.50 5.43 -19.02
C PHE A 585 8.50 4.81 -20.01
N LEU A 586 8.92 4.51 -21.25
CA LEU A 586 8.07 3.80 -22.21
C LEU A 586 7.88 2.33 -21.83
N PHE A 587 8.80 1.78 -21.05
CA PHE A 587 8.92 0.35 -20.75
C PHE A 587 8.54 0.03 -19.30
N LEU A 588 8.89 0.91 -18.36
CA LEU A 588 8.61 0.81 -16.93
C LEU A 588 7.12 1.03 -16.66
N GLU A 589 6.66 0.52 -15.51
CA GLU A 589 5.27 0.66 -15.04
C GLU A 589 4.23 0.12 -16.05
N ARG A 590 4.69 -0.80 -16.92
CA ARG A 590 3.89 -1.49 -17.92
C ARG A 590 4.12 -2.98 -17.79
N MET A 591 3.10 -3.72 -18.17
CA MET A 591 3.10 -5.18 -18.07
C MET A 591 3.15 -5.86 -19.45
N ALA A 592 3.37 -5.09 -20.53
CA ALA A 592 3.81 -5.61 -21.83
C ALA A 592 4.79 -4.59 -22.43
N ALA A 593 5.73 -5.09 -23.24
CA ALA A 593 6.64 -4.21 -23.97
C ALA A 593 5.81 -3.25 -24.85
N PRO A 594 6.13 -1.94 -24.85
CA PRO A 594 5.44 -0.99 -25.70
C PRO A 594 5.60 -1.41 -27.17
N SER A 595 4.51 -1.34 -27.91
CA SER A 595 4.50 -1.64 -29.34
C SER A 595 5.36 -0.65 -30.12
N GLU A 596 5.73 -1.03 -31.35
CA GLU A 596 6.47 -0.14 -32.25
C GLU A 596 5.72 1.18 -32.48
N GLU A 597 4.40 1.12 -32.65
CA GLU A 597 3.58 2.31 -32.94
C GLU A 597 3.54 3.26 -31.74
N GLU A 598 3.32 2.74 -30.52
CA GLU A 598 3.36 3.57 -29.30
C GLU A 598 4.72 4.24 -29.11
N GLN A 599 5.82 3.51 -29.33
CA GLN A 599 7.16 4.08 -29.24
C GLN A 599 7.39 5.15 -30.32
N PHE A 600 6.96 4.87 -31.56
CA PHE A 600 7.06 5.81 -32.69
C PHE A 600 6.30 7.10 -32.43
N GLU A 601 5.05 7.02 -31.94
CA GLU A 601 4.23 8.20 -31.62
C GLU A 601 4.92 9.09 -30.59
N VAL A 602 5.45 8.50 -29.51
CA VAL A 602 6.15 9.29 -28.49
C VAL A 602 7.43 9.94 -29.05
N TYR A 603 8.23 9.21 -29.82
CA TYR A 603 9.44 9.79 -30.43
C TYR A 603 9.10 10.90 -31.42
N ARG A 604 8.04 10.74 -32.23
CA ARG A 604 7.52 11.76 -33.14
C ARG A 604 7.10 13.02 -32.36
N ASP A 605 6.33 12.86 -31.30
CA ASP A 605 5.78 13.98 -30.53
C ASP A 605 6.90 14.75 -29.82
N ILE A 606 7.93 14.06 -29.31
CA ILE A 606 9.14 14.71 -28.76
C ILE A 606 9.87 15.50 -29.86
N LEU A 607 10.08 14.92 -31.06
CA LEU A 607 10.72 15.63 -32.16
C LEU A 607 9.95 16.89 -32.58
N GLN A 608 8.62 16.82 -32.61
CA GLN A 608 7.77 17.97 -32.90
C GLN A 608 7.91 19.08 -31.86
N ALA A 609 7.99 18.74 -30.57
CA ALA A 609 8.22 19.70 -29.49
C ALA A 609 9.60 20.38 -29.60
N LEU A 610 10.61 19.67 -30.10
CA LEU A 610 11.99 20.18 -30.26
C LEU A 610 12.19 21.05 -31.51
N GLY A 611 11.36 20.88 -32.54
CA GLY A 611 11.51 21.54 -33.84
C GLY A 611 12.81 21.10 -34.55
N ASP A 612 13.67 22.06 -34.92
CA ASP A 612 14.92 21.78 -35.64
C ASP A 612 16.07 21.25 -34.77
N ARG A 613 15.85 21.14 -33.45
CA ARG A 613 16.85 20.72 -32.46
C ARG A 613 17.03 19.19 -32.44
N PRO A 614 18.24 18.67 -32.19
CA PRO A 614 18.50 17.24 -32.20
C PRO A 614 17.91 16.52 -30.97
N LEU A 615 17.56 15.25 -31.17
CA LEU A 615 17.13 14.29 -30.14
C LEU A 615 18.08 13.09 -30.13
N ILE A 616 18.70 12.79 -28.99
CA ILE A 616 19.47 11.55 -28.79
C ILE A 616 18.63 10.58 -27.96
N VAL A 617 18.17 9.49 -28.58
CA VAL A 617 17.43 8.43 -27.90
C VAL A 617 18.40 7.39 -27.38
N ARG A 618 18.43 7.21 -26.05
CA ARG A 618 19.11 6.06 -25.46
C ARG A 618 18.19 4.85 -25.56
N THR A 619 18.68 3.77 -26.16
CA THR A 619 17.94 2.51 -26.17
C THR A 619 17.74 1.99 -24.75
N LEU A 620 16.81 1.07 -24.56
CA LEU A 620 16.40 0.61 -23.23
C LEU A 620 17.58 0.25 -22.30
N ASP A 621 17.70 0.95 -21.17
CA ASP A 621 18.65 0.64 -20.09
C ASP A 621 17.91 0.24 -18.79
N VAL A 622 17.59 -1.05 -18.74
CA VAL A 622 17.01 -1.74 -17.58
C VAL A 622 17.90 -2.91 -17.18
N GLY A 623 17.79 -3.36 -15.93
CA GLY A 623 18.51 -4.49 -15.36
C GLY A 623 17.73 -5.07 -14.18
N GLY A 624 18.33 -5.99 -13.41
CA GLY A 624 17.64 -6.65 -12.29
C GLY A 624 17.13 -5.72 -11.17
N ASP A 625 17.65 -4.48 -11.09
CA ASP A 625 17.19 -3.42 -10.18
C ASP A 625 15.90 -2.71 -10.65
N LYS A 626 15.54 -2.87 -11.93
CA LYS A 626 14.35 -2.28 -12.56
C LYS A 626 13.58 -3.37 -13.30
N PRO A 627 12.95 -4.31 -12.57
CA PRO A 627 12.33 -5.46 -13.18
C PRO A 627 11.21 -5.04 -14.13
N LEU A 628 11.26 -5.57 -15.36
CA LEU A 628 10.18 -5.42 -16.34
C LEU A 628 9.31 -6.68 -16.30
N PRO A 629 8.02 -6.59 -15.94
CA PRO A 629 7.16 -7.75 -15.73
C PRO A 629 7.04 -8.69 -16.94
N TYR A 630 7.13 -8.13 -18.15
CA TYR A 630 7.05 -8.87 -19.43
C TYR A 630 8.40 -9.36 -19.94
N LEU A 631 9.48 -9.06 -19.22
CA LEU A 631 10.83 -9.49 -19.51
C LEU A 631 11.42 -10.11 -18.24
N PRO A 632 10.98 -11.34 -17.88
CA PRO A 632 11.45 -12.00 -16.68
C PRO A 632 12.97 -12.22 -16.77
N MET A 633 13.70 -11.60 -15.85
CA MET A 633 15.14 -11.75 -15.69
C MET A 633 15.42 -12.59 -14.44
N PRO A 634 16.40 -13.51 -14.48
CA PRO A 634 16.80 -14.24 -13.28
C PRO A 634 17.30 -13.27 -12.21
N LYS A 635 17.08 -13.61 -10.92
CA LYS A 635 17.67 -12.84 -9.82
C LYS A 635 19.19 -12.95 -9.88
N GLU A 636 19.85 -11.81 -9.77
CA GLU A 636 21.31 -11.71 -9.77
C GLU A 636 21.79 -11.25 -8.40
N GLU A 637 22.96 -11.73 -7.95
CA GLU A 637 23.59 -11.22 -6.72
C GLU A 637 23.93 -9.73 -6.83
N ASN A 638 24.31 -9.27 -8.02
CA ASN A 638 24.58 -7.85 -8.29
C ASN A 638 23.99 -7.41 -9.63
N PRO A 639 22.78 -6.83 -9.63
CA PRO A 639 22.10 -6.34 -10.82
C PRO A 639 22.85 -5.26 -11.60
N PHE A 640 23.72 -4.48 -10.95
CA PHE A 640 24.48 -3.41 -11.63
C PHE A 640 25.63 -3.95 -12.49
N LEU A 641 26.12 -5.15 -12.18
CA LEU A 641 27.20 -5.81 -12.92
C LEU A 641 26.70 -6.89 -13.88
N GLY A 642 25.42 -7.26 -13.78
CA GLY A 642 24.82 -8.37 -14.49
C GLY A 642 24.18 -8.03 -15.85
N GLN A 643 23.02 -8.64 -16.11
CA GLN A 643 22.28 -8.54 -17.35
C GLN A 643 21.50 -7.22 -17.42
N ARG A 644 22.15 -6.20 -17.99
CA ARG A 644 21.63 -4.82 -18.06
C ARG A 644 21.89 -4.15 -19.40
N GLY A 645 21.02 -3.21 -19.77
CA GLY A 645 21.21 -2.33 -20.92
C GLY A 645 21.24 -3.07 -22.24
N ILE A 646 22.22 -2.78 -23.09
CA ILE A 646 22.29 -3.38 -24.42
C ILE A 646 22.44 -4.91 -24.40
N ARG A 647 22.99 -5.49 -23.32
CA ARG A 647 23.11 -6.94 -23.16
C ARG A 647 21.75 -7.63 -23.18
N ILE A 648 20.72 -6.98 -22.66
CA ILE A 648 19.33 -7.45 -22.76
C ILE A 648 18.88 -7.41 -24.21
N GLY A 649 19.16 -6.33 -24.92
CA GLY A 649 18.83 -6.20 -26.35
C GLY A 649 19.53 -7.24 -27.23
N LEU A 650 20.74 -7.66 -26.86
CA LEU A 650 21.47 -8.74 -27.54
C LEU A 650 20.89 -10.13 -27.22
N GLU A 651 20.58 -10.42 -25.95
CA GLU A 651 19.98 -11.69 -25.54
C GLU A 651 18.52 -11.84 -26.03
N ARG A 652 17.80 -10.70 -26.12
CA ARG A 652 16.39 -10.63 -26.54
C ARG A 652 16.24 -9.65 -27.70
N PRO A 653 16.67 -10.04 -28.92
CA PRO A 653 16.70 -9.15 -30.09
C PRO A 653 15.37 -8.51 -30.45
N ASP A 654 14.23 -9.16 -30.18
CA ASP A 654 12.91 -8.62 -30.54
C ASP A 654 12.62 -7.29 -29.86
N ILE A 655 13.01 -7.14 -28.58
CA ILE A 655 12.81 -5.90 -27.82
C ILE A 655 13.62 -4.77 -28.45
N PHE A 656 14.88 -5.05 -28.75
CA PHE A 656 15.76 -4.09 -29.42
C PHE A 656 15.24 -3.73 -30.81
N ARG A 657 14.83 -4.71 -31.62
CA ARG A 657 14.38 -4.49 -33.01
C ARG A 657 13.10 -3.68 -33.09
N ILE A 658 12.13 -3.90 -32.19
CA ILE A 658 10.92 -3.08 -32.09
C ILE A 658 11.29 -1.62 -31.82
N GLN A 659 12.15 -1.39 -30.82
CA GLN A 659 12.61 -0.04 -30.48
C GLN A 659 13.40 0.60 -31.63
N ALA A 660 14.30 -0.15 -32.27
CA ALA A 660 15.08 0.30 -33.41
C ALA A 660 14.19 0.74 -34.57
N ARG A 661 13.17 -0.04 -34.93
CA ARG A 661 12.19 0.33 -35.97
C ARG A 661 11.42 1.60 -35.63
N ALA A 662 10.96 1.72 -34.39
CA ALA A 662 10.25 2.92 -33.92
C ALA A 662 11.11 4.18 -34.04
N ILE A 663 12.38 4.12 -33.61
CA ILE A 663 13.32 5.25 -33.72
C ILE A 663 13.63 5.58 -35.19
N LEU A 664 13.87 4.55 -36.01
CA LEU A 664 14.12 4.67 -37.45
C LEU A 664 12.97 5.38 -38.18
N ARG A 665 11.72 4.98 -37.90
CA ARG A 665 10.52 5.62 -38.44
C ARG A 665 10.38 7.07 -37.98
N ALA A 666 10.69 7.36 -36.71
CA ALA A 666 10.63 8.71 -36.17
C ALA A 666 11.65 9.67 -36.83
N GLY A 667 12.74 9.15 -37.39
CA GLY A 667 13.76 9.96 -38.08
C GLY A 667 13.25 10.77 -39.28
N ALA A 668 12.09 10.42 -39.86
CA ALA A 668 11.45 11.24 -40.89
C ALA A 668 10.88 12.58 -40.36
N TYR A 669 10.76 12.75 -39.05
CA TYR A 669 10.09 13.90 -38.41
C TYR A 669 11.07 14.91 -37.77
N GLY A 670 12.37 14.64 -37.77
CA GLY A 670 13.36 15.55 -37.21
C GLY A 670 14.74 14.93 -37.06
N LYS A 671 15.66 15.68 -36.45
CA LYS A 671 17.05 15.22 -36.24
C LYS A 671 17.11 14.29 -35.04
N ILE A 672 17.13 12.98 -35.30
CA ILE A 672 17.23 11.96 -34.26
C ILE A 672 18.58 11.23 -34.33
N ARG A 673 19.07 10.76 -33.19
CA ARG A 673 20.27 9.93 -33.04
C ARG A 673 19.97 8.78 -32.07
N ILE A 674 20.69 7.68 -32.20
CA ILE A 674 20.57 6.51 -31.31
C ILE A 674 21.83 6.40 -30.45
N MET A 675 21.67 6.14 -29.14
CA MET A 675 22.78 5.87 -28.23
C MET A 675 22.56 4.53 -27.52
N PHE A 676 23.57 3.67 -27.54
CA PHE A 676 23.51 2.35 -26.88
C PHE A 676 24.14 2.39 -25.47
N PRO A 677 23.42 1.98 -24.42
CA PRO A 677 23.91 1.92 -23.04
C PRO A 677 24.75 0.67 -22.78
N MET A 678 25.60 0.69 -21.75
CA MET A 678 26.30 -0.47 -21.19
C MET A 678 27.20 -1.25 -22.18
N ILE A 679 27.63 -0.63 -23.27
CA ILE A 679 28.59 -1.21 -24.21
C ILE A 679 29.92 -1.38 -23.49
N ALA A 680 30.46 -2.60 -23.45
CA ALA A 680 31.73 -2.94 -22.81
C ALA A 680 32.79 -3.40 -23.81
N THR A 681 32.37 -3.92 -24.97
CA THR A 681 33.24 -4.54 -25.98
C THR A 681 32.91 -4.07 -27.40
N ILE A 682 33.88 -4.25 -28.31
CA ILE A 682 33.72 -3.88 -29.73
C ILE A 682 32.73 -4.82 -30.46
N ASP A 683 32.60 -6.06 -30.01
CA ASP A 683 31.73 -7.03 -30.69
C ASP A 683 30.25 -6.75 -30.38
N GLU A 684 29.91 -6.34 -29.15
CA GLU A 684 28.55 -5.89 -28.79
C GLU A 684 28.07 -4.76 -29.72
N ILE A 685 28.89 -3.71 -29.95
CA ILE A 685 28.49 -2.61 -30.83
C ILE A 685 28.37 -3.03 -32.30
N ARG A 686 29.17 -4.01 -32.76
CA ARG A 686 29.07 -4.55 -34.13
C ARG A 686 27.75 -5.30 -34.32
N GLU A 687 27.39 -6.18 -33.38
CA GLU A 687 26.15 -6.96 -33.44
C GLU A 687 24.92 -6.06 -33.44
N VAL A 688 24.89 -5.07 -32.54
CA VAL A 688 23.78 -4.09 -32.47
C VAL A 688 23.65 -3.29 -33.76
N LYS A 689 24.76 -2.86 -34.37
CA LYS A 689 24.74 -2.14 -35.66
C LYS A 689 24.24 -3.01 -36.81
N ILE A 690 24.58 -4.29 -36.83
CA ILE A 690 24.06 -5.24 -37.83
C ILE A 690 22.54 -5.34 -37.68
N MET A 691 22.03 -5.55 -36.46
CA MET A 691 20.59 -5.62 -36.23
C MET A 691 19.86 -4.32 -36.64
N LEU A 692 20.45 -3.16 -36.33
CA LEU A 692 19.90 -1.87 -36.73
C LEU A 692 19.85 -1.71 -38.26
N GLU A 693 20.93 -2.08 -38.97
CA GLU A 693 21.00 -1.97 -40.43
C GLU A 693 20.01 -2.91 -41.13
N GLU A 694 19.77 -4.09 -40.58
CA GLU A 694 18.74 -5.01 -41.07
C GLU A 694 17.35 -4.39 -40.98
N GLU A 695 17.00 -3.78 -39.83
CA GLU A 695 15.70 -3.11 -39.67
C GLU A 695 15.60 -1.86 -40.55
N ARG A 696 16.68 -1.07 -40.67
CA ARG A 696 16.74 0.09 -41.59
C ARG A 696 16.48 -0.33 -43.04
N SER A 697 17.13 -1.40 -43.50
CA SER A 697 16.98 -1.93 -44.85
C SER A 697 15.59 -2.51 -45.09
N ARG A 698 14.97 -3.13 -44.08
CA ARG A 698 13.58 -3.63 -44.16
C ARG A 698 12.56 -2.51 -44.26
N LEU A 699 12.79 -1.40 -43.55
CA LEU A 699 11.90 -0.23 -43.56
C LEU A 699 12.14 0.72 -44.73
N ASP A 700 13.26 0.58 -45.45
CA ASP A 700 13.71 1.47 -46.53
C ASP A 700 13.78 2.96 -46.12
N VAL A 701 14.43 3.21 -44.99
CA VAL A 701 14.62 4.56 -44.43
C VAL A 701 16.09 4.99 -44.39
N ASP A 702 16.34 6.29 -44.26
CA ASP A 702 17.68 6.84 -44.15
C ASP A 702 18.42 6.34 -42.90
N ALA A 703 19.75 6.32 -42.99
CA ALA A 703 20.60 5.95 -41.86
C ALA A 703 20.62 7.06 -40.79
N ILE A 704 20.48 6.65 -39.54
CA ILE A 704 20.56 7.53 -38.37
C ILE A 704 21.96 7.45 -37.75
N GLU A 705 22.45 8.58 -37.24
CA GLU A 705 23.70 8.60 -36.46
C GLU A 705 23.54 7.77 -35.17
N THR A 706 24.45 6.82 -34.96
CA THR A 706 24.50 5.97 -33.76
C THR A 706 25.67 6.36 -32.87
N GLY A 707 25.57 6.23 -31.55
CA GLY A 707 26.65 6.42 -30.59
C GLY A 707 26.59 5.38 -29.47
N ILE A 708 27.53 5.46 -28.54
CA ILE A 708 27.55 4.65 -27.32
C ILE A 708 27.63 5.56 -26.10
N MET A 709 27.04 5.11 -25.00
CA MET A 709 27.22 5.72 -23.69
C MET A 709 28.52 5.18 -23.09
N VAL A 710 29.49 6.06 -22.83
CA VAL A 710 30.77 5.67 -22.23
C VAL A 710 30.64 5.62 -20.71
N GLU A 711 30.06 4.53 -20.21
CA GLU A 711 29.77 4.33 -18.78
C GLU A 711 30.43 3.06 -18.19
N VAL A 712 31.00 2.21 -19.05
CA VAL A 712 31.79 1.04 -18.64
C VAL A 712 33.28 1.39 -18.71
N PRO A 713 34.09 1.16 -17.66
CA PRO A 713 35.51 1.52 -17.65
C PRO A 713 36.32 0.97 -18.83
N SER A 714 36.01 -0.24 -19.31
CA SER A 714 36.67 -0.83 -20.49
C SER A 714 36.50 0.04 -21.74
N THR A 715 35.33 0.65 -21.91
CA THR A 715 35.02 1.52 -23.06
C THR A 715 35.81 2.82 -23.02
N ALA A 716 36.03 3.38 -21.82
CA ALA A 716 36.89 4.55 -21.65
C ALA A 716 38.36 4.20 -21.95
N VAL A 717 38.85 3.06 -21.46
CA VAL A 717 40.23 2.58 -21.73
C VAL A 717 40.43 2.29 -23.23
N MET A 718 39.39 1.82 -23.91
CA MET A 718 39.41 1.47 -25.34
C MET A 718 38.79 2.56 -26.24
N ALA A 719 38.70 3.81 -25.77
CA ALA A 719 37.97 4.87 -26.46
C ALA A 719 38.47 5.10 -27.90
N GLU A 720 39.78 5.00 -28.14
CA GLU A 720 40.36 5.13 -29.48
C GLU A 720 39.89 4.01 -30.43
N GLN A 721 39.80 2.77 -29.94
CA GLN A 721 39.32 1.63 -30.72
C GLN A 721 37.84 1.77 -31.06
N PHE A 722 37.01 2.21 -30.11
CA PHE A 722 35.60 2.52 -30.36
C PHE A 722 35.44 3.69 -31.34
N ALA A 723 36.29 4.72 -31.27
CA ALA A 723 36.29 5.82 -32.23
C ALA A 723 36.77 5.40 -33.64
N THR A 724 37.72 4.46 -33.73
CA THR A 724 38.40 4.07 -34.98
C THR A 724 37.68 2.96 -35.76
N ASN A 725 37.12 1.94 -35.08
CA ASN A 725 36.37 0.85 -35.74
C ASN A 725 35.03 1.30 -36.38
N ASN A 726 34.69 2.58 -36.25
CA ASN A 726 33.58 3.25 -36.95
C ASN A 726 33.96 3.76 -38.36
N ARG A 727 35.13 3.39 -38.91
CA ARG A 727 35.61 3.87 -40.22
C ARG A 727 35.32 2.96 -41.42
N SER A 728 34.77 1.75 -41.26
CA SER A 728 34.43 0.88 -42.40
C SER A 728 32.94 0.59 -42.48
N ARG A 729 32.30 1.16 -43.53
CA ARG A 729 30.93 0.91 -44.05
C ARG A 729 29.71 1.55 -43.41
N PHE A 730 29.81 2.28 -42.29
CA PHE A 730 28.64 2.93 -41.68
C PHE A 730 28.91 4.41 -41.36
N PRO A 731 27.90 5.31 -41.39
CA PRO A 731 28.06 6.73 -41.09
C PRO A 731 28.58 6.95 -39.66
N LYS A 732 29.29 8.07 -39.48
CA LYS A 732 30.07 8.41 -38.27
C LYS A 732 29.22 8.28 -37.01
N ALA A 733 29.75 7.58 -36.01
CA ALA A 733 29.24 7.60 -34.67
C ALA A 733 29.94 8.68 -33.85
N SER A 734 29.17 9.58 -33.25
CA SER A 734 29.65 10.59 -32.30
C SER A 734 29.78 9.94 -30.92
N VAL A 735 30.91 10.16 -30.24
CA VAL A 735 31.15 9.69 -28.86
C VAL A 735 30.67 10.78 -27.91
N TYR A 736 29.71 10.46 -27.06
CA TYR A 736 29.21 11.36 -26.01
C TYR A 736 29.78 10.90 -24.66
N LEU A 737 30.55 11.77 -24.00
CA LEU A 737 31.04 11.58 -22.64
C LEU A 737 30.07 12.31 -21.70
N GLN A 738 29.65 11.65 -20.61
CA GLN A 738 28.95 12.30 -19.49
C GLN A 738 29.94 12.62 -18.38
#